data_AF-A0A225E0F4-F1
#
_entry.id   AF-A0A225E0F4-F1
#
_cell.length_a   1.000
_cell.length_b   1.000
_cell.length_c   1.000
_cell.angle_alpha   90.00
_cell.angle_beta   90.00
_cell.angle_gamma   90.00
#
_symmetry.space_group_name_H-M   'P 1'
#
loop_
_entity.id
_entity.type
_entity.pdbx_description
1 polymer ?
#
loop_
_entity_poly.entity_id
_entity_poly.type
_entity_poly.pdbx_seq_one_letter_code
_entity_poly.pdbx_strand_id
1 'polypeptide(L)'
;MISIAAPPAARNGTHAPPDAVADLLARARAGATGDAHLFALFAELAREFDRPDLRSEFLARAGGDPTPPRPAAKVTDDHQSAAAAAAARGGRLIRANQLAEAEAAFRESVRLDPTVATAHCDLGVVLGRLGRPAEAEAAFQVAVRLDPTGATGYANLGSACLDQKKFVEAEAAFRQGVHLKPTDANAHYLVGTALEARGQSGPAEAAYRDALRHDPTLADAHFRLGELLARARRLPEAETAFREAVLRKPKHARAWGGLGQVLENQNRPAEAEPFCREAVRLGPKLPEAHNNLGVVLAALTRPAEAEACYREAVRLRPTFASAHSNLGNALRVQGRLADAEAALREAVRLRPKASEAHNNLGIVLVQGGRTDEGVREYDEAIRLRPDYPEAHLNRALVLLADGDFARGWPDYEWRWKMRHITPPAHPGPRWDGGPLDGKTILVYAEQGLGDTLHFIRYASLVKARGGTVVVECPPPLAALVATCPGVDRVVPTGTPLPPFDTHISLLSIPGLVGVPPAAQPAPAPYFRPPPDRVAHWRDELNAVAGFRVGIAWQGSKSHRGDRQRSVPLTRFADLAGVPGVRLCSLQKGDGADQLTAAPPAAGILDLGARTAAGMEDVAAVLSTLDLLVTVDTALAHLAGALGRPVWVALPFAADWRWLRHRPDTPWYPSMRLFRQPAVGDWDTVFEQMRVELDTAVRAKGPPSEDHSPARDG
;
A
#
# COMPACT_ATOMS: atom_id res chain seq x y z
N MET A 1 29.36 -10.30 58.92
CA MET A 1 30.53 -9.81 59.67
C MET A 1 31.59 -9.40 58.65
N ILE A 2 31.90 -8.09 58.61
CA ILE A 2 33.11 -7.46 58.02
C ILE A 2 33.16 -7.45 56.46
N SER A 3 33.37 -6.37 55.71
CA SER A 3 33.52 -4.93 55.98
C SER A 3 33.64 -4.15 54.64
N ILE A 4 33.00 -2.99 54.58
CA ILE A 4 33.28 -1.73 53.81
C ILE A 4 33.16 -1.69 52.27
N ALA A 5 32.63 -0.54 51.83
CA ALA A 5 32.08 -0.18 50.54
C ALA A 5 32.95 0.80 49.71
N ALA A 6 32.76 0.75 48.38
CA ALA A 6 32.71 1.87 47.39
C ALA A 6 34.01 2.69 47.06
N PRO A 7 34.03 3.55 46.00
CA PRO A 7 34.72 3.31 44.71
C PRO A 7 35.66 4.48 44.27
N PRO A 8 35.78 4.90 43.00
CA PRO A 8 36.83 4.57 42.00
C PRO A 8 37.81 5.72 41.63
N ALA A 9 39.01 5.42 41.08
CA ALA A 9 39.79 6.36 40.25
C ALA A 9 40.97 5.72 39.45
N ALA A 10 41.00 6.03 38.15
CA ALA A 10 42.11 6.29 37.20
C ALA A 10 43.53 5.67 37.33
N ARG A 11 44.07 5.13 36.21
CA ARG A 11 45.28 5.58 35.45
C ARG A 11 45.97 4.44 34.65
N ASN A 12 46.43 4.81 33.45
CA ASN A 12 47.58 4.34 32.65
C ASN A 12 47.85 2.84 32.40
N GLY A 13 48.19 2.55 31.13
CA GLY A 13 48.88 1.31 30.71
C GLY A 13 49.24 1.29 29.23
N THR A 14 50.34 1.95 28.87
CA THR A 14 51.14 1.72 27.65
C THR A 14 51.95 0.43 27.79
N HIS A 15 52.16 -0.36 26.73
CA HIS A 15 53.38 -1.17 26.59
C HIS A 15 53.78 -1.42 25.12
N ALA A 16 54.97 -0.94 24.77
CA ALA A 16 55.89 -1.51 23.78
C ALA A 16 57.16 -1.98 24.55
N PRO A 17 58.00 -2.88 24.00
CA PRO A 17 58.82 -3.80 24.80
C PRO A 17 60.11 -3.19 25.42
N PRO A 18 60.66 -3.80 26.50
CA PRO A 18 61.68 -3.20 27.38
C PRO A 18 63.12 -3.18 26.83
N ASP A 19 63.46 -4.01 25.84
CA ASP A 19 64.88 -4.25 25.50
C ASP A 19 65.48 -3.19 24.56
N ALA A 20 64.68 -2.53 23.71
CA ALA A 20 65.19 -1.53 22.78
C ALA A 20 65.54 -0.19 23.45
N VAL A 21 64.82 0.17 24.51
CA VAL A 21 65.03 1.43 25.24
C VAL A 21 66.21 1.32 26.22
N ALA A 22 66.40 0.14 26.82
CA ALA A 22 67.53 -0.13 27.71
C ALA A 22 68.87 -0.17 26.94
N ASP A 23 68.89 -0.77 25.74
CA ASP A 23 70.09 -0.83 24.89
C ASP A 23 70.50 0.56 24.36
N LEU A 24 69.52 1.43 24.10
CA LEU A 24 69.75 2.82 23.70
C LEU A 24 70.32 3.69 24.84
N LEU A 25 69.84 3.48 26.07
CA LEU A 25 70.33 4.17 27.27
C LEU A 25 71.74 3.69 27.69
N ALA A 26 72.08 2.43 27.44
CA ALA A 26 73.42 1.90 27.63
C ALA A 26 74.44 2.53 26.66
N ARG A 27 74.05 2.70 25.39
CA ARG A 27 74.86 3.37 24.35
C ARG A 27 75.03 4.88 24.60
N ALA A 28 74.04 5.54 25.20
CA ALA A 28 74.13 6.95 25.58
C ALA A 28 75.05 7.20 26.80
N ARG A 29 75.28 6.20 27.67
CA ARG A 29 76.17 6.31 28.85
C ARG A 29 77.62 5.95 28.56
N ALA A 30 77.89 5.14 27.55
CA ALA A 30 79.24 4.82 27.07
C ALA A 30 79.61 5.78 25.93
N GLY A 31 80.09 6.97 26.28
CA GLY A 31 80.31 8.07 25.34
C GLY A 31 81.13 7.71 24.10
N ALA A 32 80.52 7.89 22.92
CA ALA A 32 81.19 8.20 21.66
C ALA A 32 80.18 8.69 20.60
N THR A 33 80.55 9.76 19.91
CA THR A 33 80.04 10.32 18.63
C THR A 33 78.82 11.26 18.66
N GLY A 34 79.01 12.44 18.06
CA GLY A 34 78.07 13.55 18.02
C GLY A 34 77.21 13.57 16.76
N ASP A 35 75.96 13.17 16.88
CA ASP A 35 74.94 13.32 15.84
C ASP A 35 73.87 14.33 16.26
N ALA A 36 74.01 15.58 15.80
CA ALA A 36 72.99 16.61 15.90
C ALA A 36 71.64 16.18 15.28
N HIS A 37 71.69 15.29 14.28
CA HIS A 37 70.52 14.73 13.60
C HIS A 37 69.67 13.84 14.52
N LEU A 38 70.31 13.08 15.41
CA LEU A 38 69.65 12.15 16.32
C LEU A 38 68.92 12.92 17.44
N PHE A 39 69.50 14.03 17.89
CA PHE A 39 68.84 14.96 18.81
C PHE A 39 67.68 15.75 18.17
N ALA A 40 67.76 16.09 16.88
CA ALA A 40 66.64 16.69 16.16
C ALA A 40 65.43 15.73 16.04
N LEU A 41 65.67 14.43 15.76
CA LEU A 41 64.64 13.39 15.73
C LEU A 41 63.97 13.20 17.11
N PHE A 42 64.73 13.23 18.20
CA PHE A 42 64.15 13.15 19.54
C PHE A 42 63.37 14.40 19.95
N ALA A 43 63.72 15.58 19.42
CA ALA A 43 62.93 16.79 19.60
C ALA A 43 61.57 16.71 18.88
N GLU A 44 61.49 16.07 17.72
CA GLU A 44 60.22 15.83 17.02
C GLU A 44 59.35 14.79 17.74
N LEU A 45 59.95 13.72 18.25
CA LEU A 45 59.24 12.73 19.05
C LEU A 45 58.69 13.36 20.36
N ALA A 46 59.50 14.18 21.05
CA ALA A 46 59.07 14.90 22.24
C ALA A 46 57.92 15.90 21.98
N ARG A 47 57.82 16.45 20.76
CA ARG A 47 56.68 17.26 20.33
C ARG A 47 55.40 16.43 20.18
N GLU A 48 55.51 15.22 19.63
CA GLU A 48 54.37 14.34 19.37
C GLU A 48 53.72 13.82 20.67
N PHE A 49 54.51 13.72 21.74
CA PHE A 49 54.06 13.31 23.08
C PHE A 49 53.86 14.46 24.08
N ASP A 50 53.81 15.72 23.61
CA ASP A 50 53.55 16.93 24.41
C ASP A 50 54.50 17.12 25.62
N ARG A 51 55.81 16.91 25.38
CA ARG A 51 56.90 17.06 26.37
C ARG A 51 57.83 18.24 26.01
N PRO A 52 57.43 19.49 26.29
CA PRO A 52 58.18 20.69 25.90
C PRO A 52 59.50 20.86 26.65
N ASP A 53 59.61 20.26 27.85
CA ASP A 53 60.83 20.20 28.66
C ASP A 53 61.94 19.41 27.96
N LEU A 54 61.63 18.21 27.47
CA LEU A 54 62.60 17.34 26.77
C LEU A 54 62.92 17.85 25.37
N ARG A 55 61.92 18.39 24.67
CA ARG A 55 62.11 18.98 23.34
C ARG A 55 63.14 20.10 23.35
N SER A 56 63.10 20.97 24.36
CA SER A 56 64.02 22.10 24.48
C SER A 56 65.46 21.63 24.76
N GLU A 57 65.62 20.59 25.58
CA GLU A 57 66.93 20.00 25.88
C GLU A 57 67.56 19.32 24.66
N PHE A 58 66.77 18.59 23.87
CA PHE A 58 67.27 17.96 22.65
C PHE A 58 67.62 18.96 21.55
N LEU A 59 66.86 20.04 21.39
CA LEU A 59 67.21 21.13 20.46
C LEU A 59 68.50 21.86 20.87
N ALA A 60 68.74 22.05 22.17
CA ALA A 60 69.97 22.65 22.66
C ALA A 60 71.20 21.77 22.38
N ARG A 61 71.06 20.44 22.52
CA ARG A 61 72.14 19.48 22.22
C ARG A 61 72.35 19.23 20.73
N ALA A 62 71.38 19.57 19.88
CA ALA A 62 71.51 19.56 18.42
C ALA A 62 72.29 20.77 17.85
N GLY A 63 72.67 21.74 18.69
CA GLY A 63 73.51 22.88 18.30
C GLY A 63 72.78 24.02 17.59
N GLY A 64 71.72 24.58 18.20
CA GLY A 64 70.93 25.66 17.60
C GLY A 64 71.74 26.92 17.25
N ASP A 65 71.84 27.26 15.97
CA ASP A 65 71.01 28.25 15.24
C ASP A 65 71.42 28.23 13.74
N PRO A 66 70.55 27.89 12.76
CA PRO A 66 70.94 27.84 11.35
C PRO A 66 70.79 29.24 10.74
N THR A 67 71.87 30.00 10.63
CA THR A 67 71.97 31.04 9.61
C THR A 67 72.44 30.38 8.30
N PRO A 68 71.58 30.19 7.28
CA PRO A 68 72.05 29.66 6.00
C PRO A 68 72.87 30.74 5.26
N PRO A 69 73.99 30.37 4.60
CA PRO A 69 74.61 31.27 3.65
C PRO A 69 73.63 31.53 2.50
N ARG A 70 73.45 32.81 2.19
CA ARG A 70 72.66 33.34 1.08
C ARG A 70 73.01 32.58 -0.22
N PRO A 71 72.08 31.84 -0.85
CA PRO A 71 72.27 31.44 -2.23
C PRO A 71 72.02 32.65 -3.13
N ALA A 72 72.79 32.72 -4.20
CA ALA A 72 72.63 33.71 -5.26
C ALA A 72 71.18 33.73 -5.79
N ALA A 73 70.74 34.93 -6.17
CA ALA A 73 69.39 35.26 -6.61
C ALA A 73 68.79 34.23 -7.61
N LYS A 74 67.61 33.70 -7.26
CA LYS A 74 66.61 33.20 -8.21
C LYS A 74 65.30 33.95 -7.96
N VAL A 75 64.87 34.73 -8.94
CA VAL A 75 63.63 35.54 -8.94
C VAL A 75 62.35 34.67 -8.99
N THR A 76 62.45 33.35 -8.81
CA THR A 76 61.34 32.39 -8.87
C THR A 76 60.70 32.07 -7.51
N ASP A 77 61.36 32.36 -6.38
CA ASP A 77 60.95 31.90 -5.04
C ASP A 77 59.83 32.79 -4.40
N ASP A 78 59.84 34.09 -4.66
CA ASP A 78 58.89 35.04 -4.05
C ASP A 78 57.45 34.83 -4.53
N HIS A 79 57.26 34.53 -5.82
CA HIS A 79 55.93 34.30 -6.39
C HIS A 79 55.30 32.98 -5.92
N GLN A 80 56.10 31.92 -5.78
CA GLN A 80 55.63 30.62 -5.28
C GLN A 80 55.28 30.69 -3.78
N SER A 81 56.09 31.40 -2.99
CA SER A 81 55.82 31.69 -1.58
C SER A 81 54.54 32.53 -1.40
N ALA A 82 54.35 33.55 -2.24
CA ALA A 82 53.13 34.37 -2.25
C ALA A 82 51.88 33.58 -2.70
N ALA A 83 52.01 32.71 -3.70
CA ALA A 83 50.93 31.83 -4.15
C ALA A 83 50.48 30.87 -3.03
N ALA A 84 51.45 30.24 -2.35
CA ALA A 84 51.18 29.36 -1.21
C ALA A 84 50.52 30.12 -0.04
N ALA A 85 50.95 31.35 0.25
CA ALA A 85 50.33 32.20 1.26
C ALA A 85 48.87 32.57 0.90
N ALA A 86 48.61 32.87 -0.38
CA ALA A 86 47.27 33.14 -0.90
C ALA A 86 46.35 31.89 -0.80
N ALA A 87 46.85 30.70 -1.17
CA ALA A 87 46.12 29.44 -0.99
C ALA A 87 45.80 29.15 0.48
N ALA A 88 46.78 29.31 1.38
CA ALA A 88 46.58 29.10 2.81
C ALA A 88 45.55 30.09 3.40
N ARG A 89 45.53 31.34 2.92
CA ARG A 89 44.50 32.33 3.25
C ARG A 89 43.12 31.87 2.75
N GLY A 90 43.01 31.44 1.51
CA GLY A 90 41.78 30.88 0.94
C GLY A 90 41.21 29.74 1.79
N GLY A 91 42.06 28.79 2.20
CA GLY A 91 41.66 27.68 3.07
C GLY A 91 41.12 28.12 4.44
N ARG A 92 41.68 29.20 5.03
CA ARG A 92 41.13 29.80 6.27
C ARG A 92 39.76 30.43 6.04
N LEU A 93 39.58 31.11 4.91
CA LEU A 93 38.32 31.78 4.54
C LEU A 93 37.20 30.77 4.26
N ILE A 94 37.50 29.63 3.64
CA ILE A 94 36.54 28.51 3.52
C ILE A 94 36.05 28.06 4.89
N ARG A 95 36.95 27.90 5.87
CA ARG A 95 36.59 27.49 7.24
C ARG A 95 35.74 28.54 7.95
N ALA A 96 35.93 29.82 7.64
CA ALA A 96 35.11 30.93 8.13
C ALA A 96 33.81 31.12 7.33
N ASN A 97 33.53 30.28 6.33
CA ASN A 97 32.39 30.39 5.41
C ASN A 97 32.33 31.73 4.63
N GLN A 98 33.49 32.37 4.42
CA GLN A 98 33.65 33.60 3.64
C GLN A 98 34.00 33.25 2.19
N LEU A 99 33.00 32.79 1.43
CA LEU A 99 33.23 32.13 0.14
C LEU A 99 33.69 33.10 -0.96
N ALA A 100 33.23 34.35 -0.96
CA ALA A 100 33.62 35.34 -1.97
C ALA A 100 35.09 35.78 -1.79
N GLU A 101 35.51 35.99 -0.54
CA GLU A 101 36.88 36.32 -0.20
C GLU A 101 37.81 35.11 -0.41
N ALA A 102 37.32 33.90 -0.15
CA ALA A 102 38.04 32.67 -0.47
C ALA A 102 38.28 32.56 -1.98
N GLU A 103 37.27 32.83 -2.82
CA GLU A 103 37.42 32.84 -4.28
C GLU A 103 38.51 33.82 -4.71
N ALA A 104 38.49 35.04 -4.20
CA ALA A 104 39.50 36.06 -4.52
C ALA A 104 40.93 35.58 -4.17
N ALA A 105 41.10 34.98 -2.99
CA ALA A 105 42.39 34.45 -2.54
C ALA A 105 42.89 33.26 -3.40
N PHE A 106 41.99 32.36 -3.83
CA PHE A 106 42.38 31.26 -4.72
C PHE A 106 42.63 31.70 -6.16
N ARG A 107 41.88 32.68 -6.68
CA ARG A 107 42.18 33.31 -7.98
C ARG A 107 43.55 34.02 -7.94
N GLU A 108 43.87 34.68 -6.83
CA GLU A 108 45.20 35.27 -6.61
C GLU A 108 46.29 34.19 -6.60
N SER A 109 46.08 33.09 -5.86
CA SER A 109 47.01 31.94 -5.84
C SER A 109 47.25 31.38 -7.25
N VAL A 110 46.19 31.08 -7.99
CA VAL A 110 46.26 30.56 -9.37
C VAL A 110 46.92 31.55 -10.34
N ARG A 111 46.75 32.86 -10.13
CA ARG A 111 47.40 33.90 -10.94
C ARG A 111 48.91 33.99 -10.65
N LEU A 112 49.30 33.82 -9.39
CA LEU A 112 50.70 33.87 -8.95
C LEU A 112 51.46 32.60 -9.33
N ASP A 113 50.81 31.45 -9.26
CA ASP A 113 51.34 30.18 -9.78
C ASP A 113 50.21 29.33 -10.41
N PRO A 114 50.09 29.32 -11.75
CA PRO A 114 49.04 28.57 -12.44
C PRO A 114 49.32 27.07 -12.53
N THR A 115 50.49 26.59 -12.08
CA THR A 115 50.90 25.19 -12.22
C THR A 115 50.49 24.29 -11.05
N VAL A 116 49.96 24.89 -9.98
CA VAL A 116 49.57 24.19 -8.75
C VAL A 116 48.17 23.59 -8.88
N ALA A 117 48.09 22.28 -9.12
CA ALA A 117 46.81 21.55 -9.30
C ALA A 117 45.83 21.73 -8.12
N THR A 118 46.35 21.73 -6.88
CA THR A 118 45.53 21.88 -5.66
C THR A 118 44.87 23.26 -5.55
N ALA A 119 45.54 24.33 -6.00
CA ALA A 119 44.97 25.67 -6.00
C ALA A 119 43.78 25.80 -6.97
N HIS A 120 43.88 25.16 -8.14
CA HIS A 120 42.76 25.05 -9.09
C HIS A 120 41.63 24.19 -8.54
N CYS A 121 41.95 23.09 -7.86
CA CYS A 121 40.97 22.24 -7.21
C CYS A 121 40.19 23.00 -6.11
N ASP A 122 40.89 23.70 -5.23
CA ASP A 122 40.26 24.49 -4.16
C ASP A 122 39.43 25.66 -4.72
N LEU A 123 39.90 26.33 -5.78
CA LEU A 123 39.12 27.33 -6.51
C LEU A 123 37.82 26.73 -7.05
N GLY A 124 37.89 25.55 -7.68
CA GLY A 124 36.72 24.82 -8.16
C GLY A 124 35.72 24.49 -7.05
N VAL A 125 36.19 24.04 -5.88
CA VAL A 125 35.34 23.76 -4.72
C VAL A 125 34.60 25.02 -4.26
N VAL A 126 35.26 26.17 -4.20
CA VAL A 126 34.63 27.44 -3.81
C VAL A 126 33.60 27.88 -4.85
N LEU A 127 33.92 27.81 -6.15
CA LEU A 127 33.00 28.15 -7.24
C LEU A 127 31.75 27.28 -7.22
N GLY A 128 31.89 25.97 -6.95
CA GLY A 128 30.77 25.06 -6.77
C GLY A 128 29.87 25.47 -5.60
N ARG A 129 30.45 25.83 -4.45
CA ARG A 129 29.69 26.32 -3.27
C ARG A 129 28.99 27.67 -3.53
N LEU A 130 29.52 28.48 -4.44
CA LEU A 130 28.89 29.72 -4.90
C LEU A 130 27.81 29.50 -5.97
N GLY A 131 27.51 28.24 -6.35
CA GLY A 131 26.50 27.92 -7.35
C GLY A 131 26.94 28.17 -8.79
N ARG A 132 28.25 28.14 -9.06
CA ARG A 132 28.85 28.36 -10.39
C ARG A 132 29.49 27.07 -10.93
N PRO A 133 28.70 26.02 -11.24
CA PRO A 133 29.23 24.69 -11.52
C PRO A 133 30.02 24.61 -12.84
N ALA A 134 29.71 25.44 -13.84
CA ALA A 134 30.46 25.48 -15.10
C ALA A 134 31.89 26.03 -14.91
N GLU A 135 32.06 27.05 -14.06
CA GLU A 135 33.40 27.57 -13.73
C GLU A 135 34.15 26.62 -12.80
N ALA A 136 33.44 25.94 -11.89
CA ALA A 136 34.02 24.87 -11.08
C ALA A 136 34.55 23.73 -11.96
N GLU A 137 33.77 23.27 -12.94
CA GLU A 137 34.20 22.27 -13.93
C GLU A 137 35.47 22.72 -14.65
N ALA A 138 35.52 23.95 -15.16
CA ALA A 138 36.71 24.47 -15.84
C ALA A 138 37.96 24.46 -14.95
N ALA A 139 37.82 24.86 -13.68
CA ALA A 139 38.90 24.81 -12.70
C ALA A 139 39.34 23.35 -12.41
N PHE A 140 38.40 22.42 -12.23
CA PHE A 140 38.72 21.01 -12.02
C PHE A 140 39.37 20.36 -13.25
N GLN A 141 38.95 20.72 -14.47
CA GLN A 141 39.59 20.27 -15.70
C GLN A 141 41.05 20.73 -15.78
N VAL A 142 41.37 21.94 -15.32
CA VAL A 142 42.77 22.39 -15.19
C VAL A 142 43.49 21.57 -14.13
N ALA A 143 42.87 21.37 -12.96
CA ALA A 143 43.46 20.60 -11.86
C ALA A 143 43.84 19.17 -12.28
N VAL A 144 42.95 18.43 -12.96
CA VAL A 144 43.23 17.04 -13.41
C VAL A 144 44.21 16.97 -14.58
N ARG A 145 44.38 18.06 -15.36
CA ARG A 145 45.44 18.12 -16.37
C ARG A 145 46.82 18.33 -15.75
N LEU A 146 46.89 19.13 -14.68
CA LEU A 146 48.12 19.41 -13.94
C LEU A 146 48.54 18.23 -13.05
N ASP A 147 47.56 17.52 -12.47
CA ASP A 147 47.75 16.27 -11.73
C ASP A 147 46.78 15.18 -12.23
N PRO A 148 47.16 14.39 -13.25
CA PRO A 148 46.33 13.32 -13.79
C PRO A 148 46.25 12.10 -12.88
N THR A 149 46.99 12.07 -11.77
CA THR A 149 47.01 10.95 -10.81
C THR A 149 46.14 11.21 -9.57
N GLY A 150 45.68 12.45 -9.38
CA GLY A 150 44.86 12.87 -8.25
C GLY A 150 43.39 12.44 -8.36
N ALA A 151 43.01 11.35 -7.70
CA ALA A 151 41.63 10.83 -7.69
C ALA A 151 40.58 11.86 -7.20
N THR A 152 40.93 12.72 -6.25
CA THR A 152 40.04 13.78 -5.72
C THR A 152 39.65 14.79 -6.80
N GLY A 153 40.57 15.15 -7.71
CA GLY A 153 40.29 16.07 -8.81
C GLY A 153 39.21 15.53 -9.74
N TYR A 154 39.27 14.24 -10.05
CA TYR A 154 38.27 13.55 -10.86
C TYR A 154 36.91 13.40 -10.15
N ALA A 155 36.89 13.14 -8.85
CA ALA A 155 35.65 13.11 -8.07
C ALA A 155 34.97 14.50 -8.04
N ASN A 156 35.74 15.57 -7.88
CA ASN A 156 35.20 16.92 -7.91
C ASN A 156 34.73 17.33 -9.32
N LEU A 157 35.49 16.99 -10.36
CA LEU A 157 35.09 17.19 -11.76
C LEU A 157 33.76 16.48 -12.06
N GLY A 158 33.65 15.21 -11.67
CA GLY A 158 32.43 14.44 -11.89
C GLY A 158 31.22 15.03 -11.18
N SER A 159 31.42 15.57 -9.97
CA SER A 159 30.36 16.23 -9.20
C SER A 159 29.89 17.53 -9.87
N ALA A 160 30.81 18.36 -10.36
CA ALA A 160 30.48 19.57 -11.12
C ALA A 160 29.74 19.25 -12.44
N CYS A 161 30.08 18.14 -13.10
CA CYS A 161 29.35 17.64 -14.26
C CYS A 161 27.93 17.16 -13.89
N LEU A 162 27.76 16.44 -12.77
CA LEU A 162 26.43 16.02 -12.28
C LEU A 162 25.51 17.20 -12.01
N ASP A 163 26.00 18.26 -11.36
CA ASP A 163 25.23 19.47 -11.06
C ASP A 163 24.71 20.15 -12.34
N GLN A 164 25.44 20.00 -13.44
CA GLN A 164 25.07 20.48 -14.77
C GLN A 164 24.27 19.46 -15.60
N LYS A 165 23.94 18.30 -15.03
CA LYS A 165 23.27 17.17 -15.70
C LYS A 165 24.07 16.59 -16.87
N LYS A 166 25.40 16.78 -16.88
CA LYS A 166 26.35 16.15 -17.81
C LYS A 166 26.71 14.75 -17.30
N PHE A 167 25.75 13.83 -17.36
CA PHE A 167 25.84 12.55 -16.65
C PHE A 167 26.90 11.60 -17.22
N VAL A 168 27.18 11.68 -18.53
CA VAL A 168 28.18 10.82 -19.19
C VAL A 168 29.59 11.24 -18.78
N GLU A 169 29.85 12.54 -18.81
CA GLU A 169 31.09 13.16 -18.40
C GLU A 169 31.34 12.98 -16.90
N ALA A 170 30.28 13.07 -16.09
CA ALA A 170 30.33 12.76 -14.67
C ALA A 170 30.78 11.33 -14.40
N GLU A 171 30.13 10.36 -15.06
CA GLU A 171 30.48 8.95 -14.92
C GLU A 171 31.93 8.67 -15.36
N ALA A 172 32.36 9.23 -16.49
CA ALA A 172 33.72 9.07 -16.98
C ALA A 172 34.75 9.59 -15.96
N ALA A 173 34.52 10.77 -15.39
CA ALA A 173 35.38 11.33 -14.35
C ALA A 173 35.39 10.44 -13.10
N PHE A 174 34.24 10.00 -12.59
CA PHE A 174 34.20 9.12 -11.42
C PHE A 174 34.89 7.76 -11.65
N ARG A 175 34.71 7.15 -12.83
CA ARG A 175 35.41 5.91 -13.20
C ARG A 175 36.93 6.10 -13.25
N GLN A 176 37.40 7.26 -13.70
CA GLN A 176 38.82 7.58 -13.63
C GLN A 176 39.31 7.69 -12.18
N GLY A 177 38.52 8.29 -11.29
CA GLY A 177 38.77 8.27 -9.85
C GLY A 177 38.87 6.86 -9.27
N VAL A 178 37.95 5.96 -9.66
CA VAL A 178 37.99 4.53 -9.28
C VAL A 178 39.22 3.84 -9.86
N HIS A 179 39.61 4.10 -11.11
CA HIS A 179 40.80 3.50 -11.71
C HIS A 179 42.07 3.88 -10.95
N LEU A 180 42.19 5.14 -10.55
CA LEU A 180 43.33 5.65 -9.76
C LEU A 180 43.34 5.11 -8.33
N LYS A 181 42.16 4.90 -7.73
CA LYS A 181 42.02 4.35 -6.37
C LYS A 181 40.88 3.32 -6.30
N PRO A 182 41.13 2.06 -6.69
CA PRO A 182 40.07 1.03 -6.82
C PRO A 182 39.34 0.68 -5.53
N THR A 183 39.94 0.94 -4.37
CA THR A 183 39.37 0.67 -3.04
C THR A 183 38.59 1.86 -2.46
N ASP A 184 38.45 2.97 -3.21
CA ASP A 184 37.71 4.14 -2.73
C ASP A 184 36.19 3.92 -2.83
N ALA A 185 35.58 3.56 -1.70
CA ALA A 185 34.13 3.33 -1.61
C ALA A 185 33.31 4.54 -2.07
N ASN A 186 33.76 5.77 -1.79
CA ASN A 186 33.03 6.97 -2.17
C ASN A 186 33.07 7.19 -3.69
N ALA A 187 34.19 6.85 -4.35
CA ALA A 187 34.27 6.91 -5.81
C ALA A 187 33.28 5.94 -6.48
N HIS A 188 33.17 4.69 -5.97
CA HIS A 188 32.16 3.73 -6.44
C HIS A 188 30.72 4.22 -6.20
N TYR A 189 30.44 4.82 -5.04
CA TYR A 189 29.15 5.44 -4.74
C TYR A 189 28.79 6.55 -5.73
N LEU A 190 29.75 7.40 -6.09
CA LEU A 190 29.55 8.47 -7.07
C LEU A 190 29.33 7.93 -8.50
N VAL A 191 30.04 6.86 -8.90
CA VAL A 191 29.74 6.12 -10.14
C VAL A 191 28.29 5.63 -10.14
N GLY A 192 27.84 4.99 -9.06
CA GLY A 192 26.46 4.52 -8.92
C GLY A 192 25.44 5.65 -9.06
N THR A 193 25.71 6.80 -8.45
CA THR A 193 24.86 7.99 -8.52
C THR A 193 24.77 8.57 -9.93
N ALA A 194 25.87 8.60 -10.69
CA ALA A 194 25.86 9.02 -12.09
C ALA A 194 25.07 8.04 -12.97
N LEU A 195 25.26 6.73 -12.77
CA LEU A 195 24.53 5.68 -13.49
C LEU A 195 23.03 5.73 -13.21
N GLU A 196 22.62 5.96 -11.95
CA GLU A 196 21.22 6.13 -11.58
C GLU A 196 20.61 7.35 -12.28
N ALA A 197 21.33 8.48 -12.34
CA ALA A 197 20.87 9.68 -13.05
C ALA A 197 20.69 9.47 -14.56
N ARG A 198 21.41 8.50 -15.15
CA ARG A 198 21.23 8.04 -16.54
C ARG A 198 20.11 7.02 -16.72
N GLY A 199 19.42 6.62 -15.65
CA GLY A 199 18.40 5.57 -15.66
C GLY A 199 18.97 4.15 -15.77
N GLN A 200 20.27 3.95 -15.54
CA GLN A 200 20.93 2.65 -15.63
C GLN A 200 20.90 1.91 -14.28
N SER A 201 19.73 1.44 -13.88
CA SER A 201 19.51 0.86 -12.55
C SER A 201 20.37 -0.38 -12.24
N GLY A 202 20.57 -1.29 -13.20
CA GLY A 202 21.39 -2.50 -12.98
C GLY A 202 22.86 -2.17 -12.69
N PRO A 203 23.54 -1.40 -13.56
CA PRO A 203 24.90 -0.92 -13.31
C PRO A 203 25.01 -0.07 -12.04
N ALA A 204 24.03 0.79 -11.74
CA ALA A 204 24.03 1.60 -10.51
C ALA A 204 23.99 0.72 -9.25
N GLU A 205 23.15 -0.32 -9.25
CA GLU A 205 23.07 -1.30 -8.16
C GLU A 205 24.42 -2.00 -7.94
N ALA A 206 25.10 -2.41 -9.01
CA ALA A 206 26.43 -3.01 -8.93
C ALA A 206 27.45 -2.05 -8.30
N ALA A 207 27.50 -0.80 -8.76
CA ALA A 207 28.40 0.22 -8.22
C ALA A 207 28.14 0.53 -6.73
N TYR A 208 26.87 0.56 -6.28
CA TYR A 208 26.56 0.71 -4.86
C TYR A 208 26.99 -0.50 -4.04
N ARG A 209 26.84 -1.72 -4.56
CA ARG A 209 27.38 -2.91 -3.87
C ARG A 209 28.90 -2.93 -3.83
N ASP A 210 29.58 -2.45 -4.87
CA ASP A 210 31.03 -2.30 -4.87
C ASP A 210 31.49 -1.28 -3.82
N ALA A 211 30.80 -0.13 -3.72
CA ALA A 211 31.03 0.85 -2.67
C ALA A 211 30.93 0.21 -1.27
N LEU A 212 29.86 -0.56 -1.03
CA LEU A 212 29.63 -1.24 0.25
C LEU A 212 30.58 -2.42 0.52
N ARG A 213 31.18 -3.02 -0.52
CA ARG A 213 32.24 -4.03 -0.36
C ARG A 213 33.51 -3.40 0.21
N HIS A 214 33.81 -2.17 -0.20
CA HIS A 214 34.99 -1.44 0.26
C HIS A 214 34.76 -0.71 1.60
N ASP A 215 33.56 -0.17 1.81
CA ASP A 215 33.13 0.41 3.09
C ASP A 215 31.67 0.05 3.41
N PRO A 216 31.45 -0.98 4.24
CA PRO A 216 30.11 -1.37 4.67
C PRO A 216 29.39 -0.33 5.54
N THR A 217 30.10 0.69 6.02
CA THR A 217 29.53 1.74 6.90
C THR A 217 28.99 2.94 6.14
N LEU A 218 29.15 2.98 4.82
CA LEU A 218 28.73 4.09 3.96
C LEU A 218 27.20 4.19 3.86
N ALA A 219 26.60 4.94 4.80
CA ALA A 219 25.15 5.07 4.97
C ALA A 219 24.42 5.55 3.71
N ASP A 220 25.02 6.48 2.97
CA ASP A 220 24.40 7.06 1.77
C ASP A 220 24.36 6.04 0.61
N ALA A 221 25.30 5.09 0.54
CA ALA A 221 25.27 3.99 -0.43
C ALA A 221 24.19 2.96 -0.07
N HIS A 222 24.04 2.60 1.20
CA HIS A 222 22.92 1.78 1.69
C HIS A 222 21.57 2.42 1.39
N PHE A 223 21.43 3.72 1.62
CA PHE A 223 20.20 4.47 1.34
C PHE A 223 19.84 4.42 -0.15
N ARG A 224 20.79 4.73 -1.06
CA ARG A 224 20.56 4.68 -2.50
C ARG A 224 20.26 3.29 -3.01
N LEU A 225 20.97 2.28 -2.51
CA LEU A 225 20.69 0.88 -2.82
C LEU A 225 19.26 0.50 -2.39
N GLY A 226 18.83 0.92 -1.20
CA GLY A 226 17.48 0.72 -0.70
C GLY A 226 16.41 1.34 -1.60
N GLU A 227 16.61 2.59 -2.06
CA GLU A 227 15.70 3.26 -3.00
C GLU A 227 15.57 2.48 -4.32
N LEU A 228 16.70 2.00 -4.87
CA LEU A 228 16.74 1.26 -6.13
C LEU A 228 16.03 -0.10 -6.00
N LEU A 229 16.32 -0.85 -4.94
CA LEU A 229 15.70 -2.14 -4.65
C LEU A 229 14.18 -2.01 -4.41
N ALA A 230 13.74 -0.93 -3.74
CA ALA A 230 12.33 -0.65 -3.53
C ALA A 230 11.60 -0.39 -4.85
N ARG A 231 12.18 0.39 -5.78
CA ARG A 231 11.63 0.60 -7.13
C ARG A 231 11.58 -0.70 -7.94
N ALA A 232 12.55 -1.59 -7.76
CA ALA A 232 12.58 -2.92 -8.35
C ALA A 232 11.66 -3.95 -7.65
N ARG A 233 10.87 -3.53 -6.64
CA ARG A 233 9.98 -4.39 -5.82
C ARG A 233 10.70 -5.52 -5.06
N ARG A 234 12.01 -5.42 -4.86
CA ARG A 234 12.82 -6.33 -4.01
C ARG A 234 12.76 -5.88 -2.55
N LEU A 235 11.55 -5.91 -2.00
CA LEU A 235 11.23 -5.29 -0.70
C LEU A 235 12.05 -5.82 0.49
N PRO A 236 12.36 -7.12 0.62
CA PRO A 236 13.17 -7.61 1.74
C PRO A 236 14.61 -7.07 1.71
N GLU A 237 15.23 -7.01 0.53
CA GLU A 237 16.58 -6.47 0.38
C GLU A 237 16.60 -4.94 0.59
N ALA A 238 15.56 -4.24 0.12
CA ALA A 238 15.40 -2.81 0.37
C ALA A 238 15.28 -2.51 1.87
N GLU A 239 14.54 -3.33 2.63
CA GLU A 239 14.44 -3.20 4.08
C GLU A 239 15.81 -3.32 4.76
N THR A 240 16.58 -4.36 4.41
CA THR A 240 17.94 -4.55 4.93
C THR A 240 18.83 -3.34 4.66
N ALA A 241 18.82 -2.84 3.43
CA ALA A 241 19.60 -1.66 3.05
C ALA A 241 19.18 -0.40 3.83
N PHE A 242 17.87 -0.14 3.99
CA PHE A 242 17.42 1.01 4.77
C PHE A 242 17.72 0.88 6.27
N ARG A 243 17.62 -0.33 6.84
CA ARG A 243 18.02 -0.60 8.24
C ARG A 243 19.49 -0.29 8.47
N GLU A 244 20.37 -0.71 7.57
CA GLU A 244 21.79 -0.34 7.63
C GLU A 244 21.96 1.18 7.49
N ALA A 245 21.28 1.83 6.56
CA ALA A 245 21.38 3.28 6.38
C ALA A 245 21.03 4.07 7.66
N VAL A 246 19.94 3.70 8.35
CA VAL A 246 19.55 4.36 9.61
C VAL A 246 20.46 3.99 10.78
N LEU A 247 21.00 2.77 10.82
CA LEU A 247 21.97 2.35 11.84
C LEU A 247 23.26 3.15 11.74
N ARG A 248 23.79 3.33 10.52
CA ARG A 248 25.05 4.07 10.28
C ARG A 248 24.87 5.58 10.40
N LYS A 249 23.70 6.12 10.05
CA LYS A 249 23.40 7.56 10.12
C LYS A 249 22.01 7.79 10.75
N PRO A 250 21.90 7.74 12.09
CA PRO A 250 20.61 7.86 12.79
C PRO A 250 19.83 9.16 12.52
N LYS A 251 20.50 10.23 12.06
CA LYS A 251 19.85 11.50 11.70
C LYS A 251 19.40 11.58 10.23
N HIS A 252 19.44 10.48 9.47
CA HIS A 252 19.07 10.47 8.05
C HIS A 252 17.55 10.37 7.84
N ALA A 253 16.82 11.49 7.93
CA ALA A 253 15.35 11.52 7.82
C ALA A 253 14.76 10.75 6.63
N ARG A 254 15.35 10.86 5.42
CA ARG A 254 14.85 10.15 4.23
C ARG A 254 15.01 8.63 4.32
N ALA A 255 16.05 8.12 4.99
CA ALA A 255 16.26 6.69 5.16
C ALA A 255 15.23 6.08 6.14
N TRP A 256 14.89 6.80 7.21
CA TRP A 256 13.78 6.46 8.10
C TRP A 256 12.45 6.41 7.35
N GLY A 257 12.17 7.43 6.51
CA GLY A 257 10.96 7.47 5.70
C GLY A 257 10.89 6.39 4.63
N GLY A 258 12.03 6.01 4.06
CA GLY A 258 12.18 4.89 3.12
C GLY A 258 11.93 3.54 3.79
N LEU A 259 12.48 3.33 5.00
CA LEU A 259 12.24 2.11 5.79
C LEU A 259 10.76 1.94 6.12
N GLY A 260 10.11 3.01 6.62
CA GLY A 260 8.67 2.98 6.89
C GLY A 260 7.84 2.66 5.64
N GLN A 261 8.19 3.24 4.50
CA GLN A 261 7.51 2.95 3.22
C GLN A 261 7.72 1.50 2.75
N VAL A 262 8.91 0.92 2.92
CA VAL A 262 9.16 -0.48 2.54
C VAL A 262 8.38 -1.44 3.44
N LEU A 263 8.35 -1.19 4.75
CA LEU A 263 7.56 -1.99 5.70
C LEU A 263 6.06 -1.94 5.38
N GLU A 264 5.54 -0.76 5.03
CA GLU A 264 4.15 -0.62 4.59
C GLU A 264 3.88 -1.43 3.30
N ASN A 265 4.78 -1.37 2.31
CA ASN A 265 4.65 -2.15 1.08
C ASN A 265 4.70 -3.67 1.30
N GLN A 266 5.31 -4.12 2.40
CA GLN A 266 5.28 -5.51 2.87
C GLN A 266 4.04 -5.85 3.71
N ASN A 267 3.05 -4.96 3.79
CA ASN A 267 1.83 -5.09 4.60
C ASN A 267 2.10 -5.16 6.12
N ARG A 268 3.11 -4.42 6.60
CA ARG A 268 3.48 -4.30 8.03
C ARG A 268 3.34 -2.86 8.55
N PRO A 269 2.14 -2.24 8.48
CA PRO A 269 1.98 -0.82 8.80
C PRO A 269 2.20 -0.49 10.29
N ALA A 270 1.89 -1.40 11.21
CA ALA A 270 2.11 -1.20 12.65
C ALA A 270 3.61 -1.07 12.98
N GLU A 271 4.45 -1.85 12.31
CA GLU A 271 5.91 -1.74 12.45
C GLU A 271 6.45 -0.50 11.73
N ALA A 272 5.82 -0.07 10.64
CA ALA A 272 6.24 1.10 9.86
C ALA A 272 6.04 2.44 10.60
N GLU A 273 4.98 2.57 11.41
CA GLU A 273 4.59 3.83 12.07
C GLU A 273 5.73 4.51 12.83
N PRO A 274 6.46 3.86 13.76
CA PRO A 274 7.54 4.50 14.50
C PRO A 274 8.64 5.06 13.59
N PHE A 275 8.98 4.36 12.49
CA PHE A 275 9.99 4.84 11.54
C PHE A 275 9.53 6.07 10.76
N CYS A 276 8.26 6.09 10.32
CA CYS A 276 7.68 7.25 9.67
C CYS A 276 7.56 8.46 10.61
N ARG A 277 7.21 8.26 11.88
CA ARG A 277 7.18 9.34 12.89
C ARG A 277 8.58 9.91 13.13
N GLU A 278 9.59 9.05 13.20
CA GLU A 278 10.98 9.48 13.35
C GLU A 278 11.48 10.27 12.12
N ALA A 279 11.08 9.85 10.92
CA ALA A 279 11.37 10.60 9.69
C ALA A 279 10.80 12.03 9.73
N VAL A 280 9.55 12.20 10.21
CA VAL A 280 8.92 13.52 10.40
C VAL A 280 9.63 14.32 11.49
N ARG A 281 10.01 13.68 12.61
CA ARG A 281 10.74 14.35 13.71
C ARG A 281 12.09 14.89 13.25
N LEU A 282 12.83 14.11 12.47
CA LEU A 282 14.15 14.48 11.94
C LEU A 282 14.06 15.47 10.77
N GLY A 283 12.98 15.42 9.99
CA GLY A 283 12.77 16.24 8.80
C GLY A 283 11.37 16.85 8.74
N PRO A 284 11.00 17.78 9.64
CA PRO A 284 9.64 18.32 9.71
C PRO A 284 9.21 19.10 8.47
N LYS A 285 10.16 19.56 7.65
CA LYS A 285 9.92 20.25 6.38
C LYS A 285 9.99 19.35 5.15
N LEU A 286 10.07 18.02 5.33
CA LEU A 286 10.14 17.05 4.24
C LEU A 286 8.72 16.57 3.87
N PRO A 287 8.16 16.97 2.70
CA PRO A 287 6.81 16.56 2.30
C PRO A 287 6.64 15.04 2.22
N GLU A 288 7.67 14.34 1.76
CA GLU A 288 7.66 12.88 1.62
C GLU A 288 7.51 12.16 2.97
N ALA A 289 8.10 12.68 4.06
CA ALA A 289 7.96 12.08 5.38
C ALA A 289 6.52 12.15 5.89
N HIS A 290 5.89 13.31 5.74
CA HIS A 290 4.47 13.51 6.08
C HIS A 290 3.56 12.63 5.22
N ASN A 291 3.79 12.59 3.89
CA ASN A 291 3.01 11.72 3.01
C ASN A 291 3.16 10.24 3.41
N ASN A 292 4.37 9.76 3.68
CA ASN A 292 4.60 8.36 4.05
C ASN A 292 3.96 8.02 5.39
N LEU A 293 4.05 8.91 6.40
CA LEU A 293 3.33 8.73 7.66
C LEU A 293 1.81 8.68 7.44
N GLY A 294 1.27 9.56 6.60
CA GLY A 294 -0.15 9.54 6.25
C GLY A 294 -0.58 8.20 5.63
N VAL A 295 0.21 7.64 4.72
CA VAL A 295 -0.06 6.31 4.12
C VAL A 295 -0.12 5.22 5.18
N VAL A 296 0.85 5.19 6.09
CA VAL A 296 0.86 4.22 7.20
C VAL A 296 -0.35 4.38 8.11
N LEU A 297 -0.72 5.62 8.47
CA LEU A 297 -1.89 5.89 9.31
C LEU A 297 -3.21 5.50 8.64
N ALA A 298 -3.33 5.70 7.33
CA ALA A 298 -4.48 5.26 6.56
C ALA A 298 -4.60 3.73 6.55
N ALA A 299 -3.49 3.00 6.40
CA ALA A 299 -3.44 1.54 6.50
C ALA A 299 -3.79 1.03 7.90
N LEU A 300 -3.49 1.81 8.95
CA LEU A 300 -3.89 1.57 10.34
C LEU A 300 -5.31 2.07 10.67
N THR A 301 -6.14 2.33 9.64
CA THR A 301 -7.54 2.78 9.79
C THR A 301 -7.71 4.05 10.63
N ARG A 302 -6.74 4.97 10.60
CA ARG A 302 -6.74 6.28 11.28
C ARG A 302 -6.83 7.44 10.27
N PRO A 303 -7.96 7.60 9.54
CA PRO A 303 -8.06 8.51 8.40
C PRO A 303 -7.93 9.99 8.76
N ALA A 304 -8.36 10.41 9.96
CA ALA A 304 -8.24 11.80 10.40
C ALA A 304 -6.79 12.24 10.63
N GLU A 305 -5.96 11.36 11.23
CA GLU A 305 -4.53 11.63 11.38
C GLU A 305 -3.78 11.56 10.05
N ALA A 306 -4.20 10.63 9.17
CA ALA A 306 -3.68 10.57 7.80
C ALA A 306 -3.97 11.87 7.03
N GLU A 307 -5.20 12.40 7.11
CA GLU A 307 -5.57 13.69 6.52
C GLU A 307 -4.64 14.82 6.99
N ALA A 308 -4.38 14.93 8.30
CA ALA A 308 -3.50 15.96 8.84
C ALA A 308 -2.09 15.88 8.24
N CYS A 309 -1.54 14.67 8.10
CA CYS A 309 -0.24 14.46 7.46
C CYS A 309 -0.26 14.83 5.97
N TYR A 310 -1.29 14.44 5.22
CA TYR A 310 -1.37 14.79 3.80
C TYR A 310 -1.56 16.28 3.56
N ARG A 311 -2.35 16.97 4.39
CA ARG A 311 -2.48 18.43 4.35
C ARG A 311 -1.15 19.12 4.58
N GLU A 312 -0.35 18.65 5.53
CA GLU A 312 0.99 19.21 5.76
C GLU A 312 1.94 18.94 4.59
N ALA A 313 1.91 17.74 4.00
CA ALA A 313 2.67 17.42 2.79
C ALA A 313 2.30 18.35 1.61
N VAL A 314 1.01 18.61 1.40
CA VAL A 314 0.50 19.54 0.38
C VAL A 314 0.88 20.98 0.71
N ARG A 315 0.82 21.40 1.97
CA ARG A 315 1.23 22.75 2.40
C ARG A 315 2.71 23.00 2.13
N LEU A 316 3.57 22.02 2.42
CA LEU A 316 5.01 22.09 2.18
C LEU A 316 5.34 22.02 0.68
N ARG A 317 4.58 21.27 -0.12
CA ARG A 317 4.73 21.19 -1.57
C ARG A 317 3.37 21.11 -2.27
N PRO A 318 2.78 22.25 -2.68
CA PRO A 318 1.46 22.28 -3.33
C PRO A 318 1.36 21.48 -4.63
N THR A 319 2.49 21.24 -5.30
CA THR A 319 2.58 20.46 -6.55
C THR A 319 2.75 18.95 -6.33
N PHE A 320 2.62 18.46 -5.08
CA PHE A 320 2.82 17.05 -4.76
C PHE A 320 1.59 16.19 -5.09
N ALA A 321 1.44 15.83 -6.37
CA ALA A 321 0.26 15.14 -6.90
C ALA A 321 -0.17 13.89 -6.08
N SER A 322 0.77 13.04 -5.64
CA SER A 322 0.41 11.85 -4.86
C SER A 322 -0.14 12.18 -3.47
N ALA A 323 0.31 13.27 -2.85
CA ALA A 323 -0.24 13.71 -1.56
C ALA A 323 -1.68 14.22 -1.71
N HIS A 324 -1.99 14.91 -2.83
CA HIS A 324 -3.37 15.28 -3.18
C HIS A 324 -4.26 14.05 -3.41
N SER A 325 -3.79 13.04 -4.17
CA SER A 325 -4.53 11.79 -4.35
C SER A 325 -4.81 11.08 -3.02
N ASN A 326 -3.80 11.01 -2.15
CA ASN A 326 -3.92 10.37 -0.84
C ASN A 326 -4.85 11.16 0.10
N LEU A 327 -4.77 12.49 0.08
CA LEU A 327 -5.70 13.37 0.79
C LEU A 327 -7.15 13.11 0.34
N GLY A 328 -7.40 13.05 -0.97
CA GLY A 328 -8.72 12.76 -1.50
C GLY A 328 -9.27 11.40 -1.04
N ASN A 329 -8.44 10.37 -1.01
CA ASN A 329 -8.83 9.06 -0.47
C ASN A 329 -9.14 9.11 1.04
N ALA A 330 -8.35 9.82 1.84
CA ALA A 330 -8.60 9.97 3.27
C ALA A 330 -9.92 10.73 3.55
N LEU A 331 -10.20 11.77 2.76
CA LEU A 331 -11.46 12.54 2.83
C LEU A 331 -12.67 11.69 2.42
N ARG A 332 -12.52 10.89 1.36
CA ARG A 332 -13.55 9.94 0.89
C ARG A 332 -13.93 8.94 1.97
N VAL A 333 -12.95 8.34 2.65
CA VAL A 333 -13.20 7.39 3.75
C VAL A 333 -13.95 8.05 4.92
N GLN A 334 -13.76 9.35 5.12
CA GLN A 334 -14.49 10.15 6.12
C GLN A 334 -15.85 10.67 5.62
N GLY A 335 -16.30 10.30 4.42
CA GLY A 335 -17.58 10.75 3.84
C GLY A 335 -17.60 12.17 3.29
N ARG A 336 -16.45 12.87 3.28
CA ARG A 336 -16.33 14.26 2.79
C ARG A 336 -16.11 14.29 1.27
N LEU A 337 -17.13 13.87 0.52
CA LEU A 337 -17.01 13.61 -0.92
C LEU A 337 -16.64 14.85 -1.75
N ALA A 338 -17.16 16.03 -1.41
CA ALA A 338 -16.84 17.27 -2.12
C ALA A 338 -15.36 17.67 -1.95
N ASP A 339 -14.84 17.61 -0.72
CA ASP A 339 -13.42 17.89 -0.45
C ASP A 339 -12.52 16.83 -1.12
N ALA A 340 -12.96 15.56 -1.12
CA ALA A 340 -12.24 14.47 -1.75
C ALA A 340 -12.10 14.67 -3.26
N GLU A 341 -13.19 15.09 -3.93
CA GLU A 341 -13.17 15.42 -5.35
C GLU A 341 -12.20 16.56 -5.64
N ALA A 342 -12.25 17.65 -4.88
CA ALA A 342 -11.38 18.80 -5.10
C ALA A 342 -9.90 18.40 -5.04
N ALA A 343 -9.51 17.61 -4.04
CA ALA A 343 -8.14 17.09 -3.92
C ALA A 343 -7.76 16.16 -5.10
N LEU A 344 -8.65 15.27 -5.53
CA LEU A 344 -8.37 14.34 -6.64
C LEU A 344 -8.31 15.03 -8.00
N ARG A 345 -9.15 16.04 -8.25
CA ARG A 345 -9.06 16.87 -9.45
C ARG A 345 -7.73 17.62 -9.51
N GLU A 346 -7.24 18.13 -8.39
CA GLU A 346 -5.92 18.75 -8.33
C GLU A 346 -4.79 17.74 -8.59
N ALA A 347 -4.91 16.52 -8.06
CA ALA A 347 -3.95 15.46 -8.37
C ALA A 347 -3.90 15.10 -9.87
N VAL A 348 -5.07 14.99 -10.52
CA VAL A 348 -5.19 14.77 -11.96
C VAL A 348 -4.62 15.97 -12.74
N ARG A 349 -4.92 17.20 -12.33
CA ARG A 349 -4.38 18.43 -12.97
C ARG A 349 -2.85 18.47 -12.91
N LEU A 350 -2.27 18.12 -11.77
CA LEU A 350 -0.81 18.10 -11.57
C LEU A 350 -0.14 16.94 -12.33
N ARG A 351 -0.82 15.80 -12.46
CA ARG A 351 -0.29 14.64 -13.19
C ARG A 351 -1.40 13.97 -14.04
N PRO A 352 -1.70 14.50 -15.25
CA PRO A 352 -2.80 14.00 -16.08
C PRO A 352 -2.62 12.58 -16.64
N LYS A 353 -1.43 11.99 -16.47
CA LYS A 353 -1.13 10.60 -16.91
C LYS A 353 -1.10 9.61 -15.74
N ALA A 354 -1.60 9.99 -14.56
CA ALA A 354 -1.66 9.11 -13.40
C ALA A 354 -2.97 8.30 -13.39
N SER A 355 -2.93 7.08 -13.89
CA SER A 355 -4.10 6.18 -13.94
C SER A 355 -4.79 5.99 -12.59
N GLU A 356 -4.02 5.94 -11.49
CA GLU A 356 -4.52 5.78 -10.13
C GLU A 356 -5.33 7.00 -9.67
N ALA A 357 -4.95 8.21 -10.10
CA ALA A 357 -5.66 9.43 -9.75
C ALA A 357 -7.04 9.49 -10.44
N HIS A 358 -7.09 9.12 -11.73
CA HIS A 358 -8.34 8.98 -12.49
C HIS A 358 -9.26 7.91 -11.86
N ASN A 359 -8.75 6.73 -11.56
CA ASN A 359 -9.55 5.70 -10.88
C ASN A 359 -10.10 6.20 -9.53
N ASN A 360 -9.28 6.85 -8.71
CA ASN A 360 -9.75 7.36 -7.42
C ASN A 360 -10.78 8.49 -7.56
N LEU A 361 -10.64 9.36 -8.57
CA LEU A 361 -11.63 10.38 -8.90
C LEU A 361 -12.94 9.74 -9.34
N GLY A 362 -12.88 8.72 -10.20
CA GLY A 362 -14.03 7.93 -10.62
C GLY A 362 -14.81 7.34 -9.44
N ILE A 363 -14.10 6.80 -8.44
CA ILE A 363 -14.73 6.28 -7.21
C ILE A 363 -15.51 7.38 -6.48
N VAL A 364 -14.90 8.56 -6.27
CA VAL A 364 -15.57 9.68 -5.58
C VAL A 364 -16.76 10.19 -6.36
N LEU A 365 -16.66 10.29 -7.69
CA LEU A 365 -17.74 10.74 -8.56
C LEU A 365 -18.95 9.80 -8.48
N VAL A 366 -18.71 8.48 -8.56
CA VAL A 366 -19.75 7.46 -8.45
C VAL A 366 -20.40 7.49 -7.07
N GLN A 367 -19.61 7.60 -5.99
CA GLN A 367 -20.14 7.70 -4.62
C GLN A 367 -20.98 8.99 -4.42
N GLY A 368 -20.65 10.07 -5.12
CA GLY A 368 -21.44 11.30 -5.17
C GLY A 368 -22.62 11.26 -6.14
N GLY A 369 -22.93 10.12 -6.76
CA GLY A 369 -24.05 9.93 -7.68
C GLY A 369 -23.81 10.36 -9.13
N ARG A 370 -22.65 10.96 -9.46
CA ARG A 370 -22.29 11.44 -10.82
C ARG A 370 -21.62 10.33 -11.61
N THR A 371 -22.41 9.33 -11.95
CA THR A 371 -21.94 8.06 -12.49
C THR A 371 -21.32 8.18 -13.87
N ASP A 372 -21.92 8.96 -14.78
CA ASP A 372 -21.38 9.14 -16.14
C ASP A 372 -19.99 9.78 -16.12
N GLU A 373 -19.77 10.78 -15.25
CA GLU A 373 -18.44 11.36 -15.05
C GLU A 373 -17.48 10.31 -14.48
N GLY A 374 -17.91 9.53 -13.50
CA GLY A 374 -17.09 8.49 -12.91
C GLY A 374 -16.65 7.41 -13.90
N VAL A 375 -17.55 6.98 -14.80
CA VAL A 375 -17.23 6.02 -15.88
C VAL A 375 -16.18 6.59 -16.83
N ARG A 376 -16.28 7.88 -17.20
CA ARG A 376 -15.26 8.54 -18.04
C ARG A 376 -13.89 8.55 -17.39
N GLU A 377 -13.82 8.76 -16.08
CA GLU A 377 -12.56 8.69 -15.34
C GLU A 377 -11.99 7.26 -15.29
N TYR A 378 -12.84 6.24 -15.16
CA TYR A 378 -12.37 4.85 -15.30
C TYR A 378 -11.89 4.54 -16.72
N ASP A 379 -12.59 5.02 -17.75
CA ASP A 379 -12.19 4.88 -19.14
C ASP A 379 -10.80 5.50 -19.37
N GLU A 380 -10.54 6.68 -18.82
CA GLU A 380 -9.23 7.33 -18.91
C GLU A 380 -8.15 6.57 -18.13
N ALA A 381 -8.47 6.07 -16.94
CA ALA A 381 -7.55 5.22 -16.17
C ALA A 381 -7.14 3.96 -16.95
N ILE A 382 -8.10 3.31 -17.63
CA ILE A 382 -7.89 2.13 -18.48
C ILE A 382 -7.14 2.50 -19.76
N ARG A 383 -7.43 3.65 -20.37
CA ARG A 383 -6.70 4.14 -21.55
C ARG A 383 -5.22 4.37 -21.23
N LEU A 384 -4.92 4.93 -20.06
CA LEU A 384 -3.56 5.19 -19.59
C LEU A 384 -2.84 3.91 -19.17
N ARG A 385 -3.56 2.97 -18.55
CA ARG A 385 -3.05 1.67 -18.12
C ARG A 385 -4.07 0.57 -18.46
N PRO A 386 -3.98 -0.05 -19.65
CA PRO A 386 -4.95 -1.06 -20.10
C PRO A 386 -5.01 -2.30 -19.20
N ASP A 387 -3.93 -2.61 -18.49
CA ASP A 387 -3.80 -3.73 -17.57
C ASP A 387 -4.14 -3.39 -16.11
N TYR A 388 -4.98 -2.37 -15.85
CA TYR A 388 -5.36 -1.92 -14.49
C TYR A 388 -6.63 -2.59 -13.94
N PRO A 389 -6.54 -3.68 -13.14
CA PRO A 389 -7.72 -4.48 -12.78
C PRO A 389 -8.74 -3.72 -11.93
N GLU A 390 -8.30 -2.84 -11.03
CA GLU A 390 -9.19 -2.06 -10.17
C GLU A 390 -10.09 -1.13 -10.99
N ALA A 391 -9.57 -0.48 -12.03
CA ALA A 391 -10.36 0.42 -12.87
C ALA A 391 -11.39 -0.33 -13.71
N HIS A 392 -11.01 -1.47 -14.29
CA HIS A 392 -11.96 -2.36 -15.00
C HIS A 392 -13.06 -2.84 -14.06
N LEU A 393 -12.70 -3.36 -12.89
CA LEU A 393 -13.71 -3.85 -11.94
C LEU A 393 -14.63 -2.72 -11.46
N ASN A 394 -14.09 -1.55 -11.11
CA ASN A 394 -14.92 -0.41 -10.69
C ASN A 394 -15.89 0.03 -11.80
N ARG A 395 -15.43 0.07 -13.06
CA ARG A 395 -16.28 0.35 -14.22
C ARG A 395 -17.34 -0.72 -14.40
N ALA A 396 -16.97 -2.00 -14.29
CA ALA A 396 -17.90 -3.14 -14.39
C ALA A 396 -19.06 -3.01 -13.40
N LEU A 397 -18.76 -2.79 -12.12
CA LEU A 397 -19.77 -2.73 -11.06
C LEU A 397 -20.78 -1.60 -11.32
N VAL A 398 -20.31 -0.47 -11.84
CA VAL A 398 -21.16 0.66 -12.21
C VAL A 398 -22.04 0.33 -13.41
N LEU A 399 -21.44 -0.19 -14.50
CA LEU A 399 -22.18 -0.56 -15.71
C LEU A 399 -23.24 -1.63 -15.42
N LEU A 400 -22.90 -2.63 -14.61
CA LEU A 400 -23.84 -3.66 -14.17
C LEU A 400 -24.97 -3.07 -13.31
N ALA A 401 -24.67 -2.11 -12.43
CA ALA A 401 -25.68 -1.42 -11.60
C ALA A 401 -26.62 -0.52 -12.43
N ASP A 402 -26.15 0.02 -13.55
CA ASP A 402 -26.97 0.79 -14.49
C ASP A 402 -27.71 -0.12 -15.50
N GLY A 403 -27.44 -1.44 -15.49
CA GLY A 403 -28.06 -2.42 -16.37
C GLY A 403 -27.40 -2.57 -17.74
N ASP A 404 -26.25 -1.93 -17.97
CA ASP A 404 -25.40 -2.12 -19.15
C ASP A 404 -24.58 -3.43 -19.02
N PHE A 405 -25.30 -4.55 -19.05
CA PHE A 405 -24.72 -5.88 -18.91
C PHE A 405 -23.73 -6.22 -20.03
N ALA A 406 -23.98 -5.72 -21.24
CA ALA A 406 -23.15 -5.99 -22.40
C ALA A 406 -21.71 -5.47 -22.22
N ARG A 407 -21.56 -4.27 -21.64
CA ARG A 407 -20.23 -3.71 -21.31
C ARG A 407 -19.73 -4.13 -19.92
N GLY A 408 -20.64 -4.34 -18.96
CA GLY A 408 -20.29 -4.68 -17.58
C GLY A 408 -19.65 -6.06 -17.42
N TRP A 409 -20.16 -7.09 -18.10
CA TRP A 409 -19.66 -8.46 -17.92
C TRP A 409 -18.21 -8.69 -18.38
N PRO A 410 -17.78 -8.20 -19.57
CA PRO A 410 -16.38 -8.30 -19.98
C PRO A 410 -15.41 -7.68 -18.96
N ASP A 411 -15.75 -6.53 -18.39
CA ASP A 411 -14.91 -5.87 -17.39
C ASP A 411 -14.93 -6.60 -16.04
N TYR A 412 -16.06 -7.24 -15.68
CA TYR A 412 -16.18 -7.99 -14.43
C TYR A 412 -15.21 -9.18 -14.36
N GLU A 413 -14.74 -9.69 -15.49
CA GLU A 413 -13.70 -10.73 -15.56
C GLU A 413 -12.33 -10.28 -15.03
N TRP A 414 -12.08 -8.97 -14.95
CA TRP A 414 -10.85 -8.44 -14.38
C TRP A 414 -10.72 -8.66 -12.88
N ARG A 415 -11.80 -9.10 -12.19
CA ARG A 415 -11.74 -9.55 -10.79
C ARG A 415 -10.68 -10.62 -10.55
N TRP A 416 -10.41 -11.48 -11.54
CA TRP A 416 -9.37 -12.52 -11.46
C TRP A 416 -7.94 -11.98 -11.48
N LYS A 417 -7.75 -10.73 -11.91
CA LYS A 417 -6.44 -10.07 -11.92
C LYS A 417 -6.21 -9.20 -10.68
N MET A 418 -7.18 -9.10 -9.79
CA MET A 418 -7.03 -8.36 -8.54
C MET A 418 -6.01 -9.05 -7.64
N ARG A 419 -5.04 -8.30 -7.11
CA ARG A 419 -3.91 -8.83 -6.31
C ARG A 419 -4.30 -9.75 -5.16
N HIS A 420 -5.47 -9.54 -4.55
CA HIS A 420 -5.94 -10.27 -3.37
C HIS A 420 -6.90 -11.42 -3.70
N ILE A 421 -7.15 -11.67 -4.99
CA ILE A 421 -7.99 -12.77 -5.45
C ILE A 421 -7.07 -13.84 -6.03
N THR A 422 -7.17 -15.06 -5.49
CA THR A 422 -6.51 -16.23 -6.07
C THR A 422 -7.52 -16.94 -6.96
N PRO A 423 -7.30 -17.00 -8.29
CA PRO A 423 -8.16 -17.76 -9.18
C PRO A 423 -8.16 -19.25 -8.81
N PRO A 424 -9.32 -19.93 -8.87
CA PRO A 424 -9.39 -21.38 -8.68
C PRO A 424 -8.50 -22.11 -9.69
N ALA A 425 -7.70 -23.05 -9.19
CA ALA A 425 -6.74 -23.82 -9.99
C ALA A 425 -7.37 -25.13 -10.49
N HIS A 426 -8.49 -25.05 -11.22
CA HIS A 426 -9.09 -26.23 -11.85
C HIS A 426 -8.31 -26.62 -13.11
N PRO A 427 -7.98 -27.92 -13.30
CA PRO A 427 -7.29 -28.40 -14.49
C PRO A 427 -8.16 -28.24 -15.75
N GLY A 428 -7.51 -28.17 -16.90
CA GLY A 428 -8.19 -28.13 -18.20
C GLY A 428 -8.66 -26.73 -18.65
N PRO A 429 -9.25 -26.65 -19.85
CA PRO A 429 -9.66 -25.40 -20.46
C PRO A 429 -10.85 -24.77 -19.72
N ARG A 430 -10.83 -23.46 -19.60
CA ARG A 430 -12.00 -22.68 -19.20
C ARG A 430 -13.03 -22.67 -20.35
N TRP A 431 -14.29 -22.87 -20.02
CA TRP A 431 -15.38 -22.83 -21.01
C TRP A 431 -15.56 -21.42 -21.58
N ASP A 432 -15.71 -21.34 -22.89
CA ASP A 432 -15.78 -20.10 -23.68
C ASP A 432 -17.22 -19.70 -24.04
N GLY A 433 -18.21 -20.47 -23.59
CA GLY A 433 -19.59 -20.26 -24.01
C GLY A 433 -19.93 -20.91 -25.35
N GLY A 434 -19.13 -21.84 -25.87
CA GLY A 434 -19.47 -22.66 -27.04
C GLY A 434 -20.38 -23.85 -26.73
N PRO A 435 -20.73 -24.67 -27.75
CA PRO A 435 -21.35 -25.98 -27.56
C PRO A 435 -20.50 -26.90 -26.67
N LEU A 436 -21.15 -27.78 -25.91
CA LEU A 436 -20.48 -28.78 -25.07
C LEU A 436 -20.35 -30.13 -25.77
N ASP A 437 -21.20 -30.45 -26.75
CA ASP A 437 -21.12 -31.67 -27.57
C ASP A 437 -20.92 -32.97 -26.77
N GLY A 438 -21.69 -33.13 -25.70
CA GLY A 438 -21.64 -34.28 -24.78
C GLY A 438 -20.59 -34.19 -23.68
N LYS A 439 -19.72 -33.16 -23.67
CA LYS A 439 -18.70 -32.95 -22.64
C LYS A 439 -19.30 -32.67 -21.26
N THR A 440 -18.53 -32.99 -20.24
CA THR A 440 -18.81 -32.66 -18.84
C THR A 440 -18.18 -31.32 -18.48
N ILE A 441 -18.99 -30.37 -18.01
CA ILE A 441 -18.54 -29.07 -17.51
C ILE A 441 -18.65 -29.02 -15.99
N LEU A 442 -17.58 -28.57 -15.35
CA LEU A 442 -17.58 -28.17 -13.94
C LEU A 442 -17.98 -26.69 -13.83
N VAL A 443 -19.12 -26.42 -13.21
CA VAL A 443 -19.55 -25.09 -12.80
C VAL A 443 -19.24 -24.94 -11.31
N TYR A 444 -18.36 -24.02 -10.94
CA TYR A 444 -18.00 -23.83 -9.53
C TYR A 444 -18.52 -22.51 -8.98
N ALA A 445 -18.97 -22.55 -7.73
CA ALA A 445 -19.33 -21.37 -6.97
C ALA A 445 -18.08 -20.54 -6.63
N GLU A 446 -18.24 -19.22 -6.56
CA GLU A 446 -17.27 -18.30 -5.98
C GLU A 446 -17.95 -17.42 -4.92
N GLN A 447 -17.16 -16.77 -4.06
CA GLN A 447 -17.64 -15.80 -3.06
C GLN A 447 -18.59 -16.41 -2.00
N GLY A 448 -19.82 -15.92 -1.89
CA GLY A 448 -20.75 -16.26 -0.81
C GLY A 448 -21.92 -17.14 -1.20
N LEU A 449 -22.73 -17.55 -0.21
CA LEU A 449 -23.93 -18.36 -0.44
C LEU A 449 -24.96 -17.67 -1.35
N GLY A 450 -25.12 -16.34 -1.19
CA GLY A 450 -26.04 -15.53 -2.00
C GLY A 450 -25.70 -15.57 -3.49
N ASP A 451 -24.42 -15.57 -3.84
CA ASP A 451 -23.94 -15.65 -5.21
C ASP A 451 -24.32 -16.97 -5.87
N THR A 452 -24.16 -18.08 -5.14
CA THR A 452 -24.57 -19.40 -5.62
C THR A 452 -26.08 -19.45 -5.86
N LEU A 453 -26.88 -19.02 -4.87
CA LEU A 453 -28.35 -18.99 -4.96
C LEU A 453 -28.84 -18.10 -6.10
N HIS A 454 -28.13 -17.00 -6.36
CA HIS A 454 -28.46 -16.07 -7.43
C HIS A 454 -28.14 -16.67 -8.79
N PHE A 455 -26.87 -17.00 -9.07
CA PHE A 455 -26.42 -17.27 -10.43
C PHE A 455 -26.63 -18.71 -10.91
N ILE A 456 -26.99 -19.65 -10.02
CA ILE A 456 -27.29 -21.03 -10.45
C ILE A 456 -28.44 -21.11 -11.45
N ARG A 457 -29.30 -20.09 -11.52
CA ARG A 457 -30.34 -19.93 -12.55
C ARG A 457 -29.83 -20.05 -13.99
N TYR A 458 -28.54 -19.81 -14.22
CA TYR A 458 -27.93 -19.90 -15.55
C TYR A 458 -27.52 -21.32 -15.93
N ALA A 459 -27.59 -22.29 -15.01
CA ALA A 459 -27.23 -23.69 -15.27
C ALA A 459 -28.09 -24.30 -16.39
N SER A 460 -29.38 -23.93 -16.49
CA SER A 460 -30.28 -24.34 -17.57
C SER A 460 -29.73 -23.95 -18.96
N LEU A 461 -29.17 -22.75 -19.08
CA LEU A 461 -28.59 -22.25 -20.33
C LEU A 461 -27.27 -22.94 -20.67
N VAL A 462 -26.49 -23.32 -19.66
CA VAL A 462 -25.29 -24.17 -19.86
C VAL A 462 -25.71 -25.57 -20.33
N LYS A 463 -26.71 -26.17 -19.67
CA LYS A 463 -27.25 -27.49 -20.04
C LYS A 463 -27.76 -27.51 -21.48
N ALA A 464 -28.41 -26.43 -21.91
CA ALA A 464 -28.90 -26.26 -23.29
C ALA A 464 -27.77 -26.30 -24.35
N ARG A 465 -26.50 -26.25 -23.96
CA ARG A 465 -25.34 -26.39 -24.85
C ARG A 465 -24.95 -27.86 -25.10
N GLY A 466 -25.72 -28.81 -24.57
CA GLY A 466 -25.65 -30.22 -24.96
C GLY A 466 -24.63 -31.06 -24.18
N GLY A 467 -24.35 -30.74 -22.92
CA GLY A 467 -23.37 -31.45 -22.07
C GLY A 467 -23.91 -31.93 -20.72
N THR A 468 -23.01 -32.42 -19.87
CA THR A 468 -23.29 -32.78 -18.46
C THR A 468 -22.80 -31.67 -17.55
N VAL A 469 -23.69 -31.10 -16.72
CA VAL A 469 -23.38 -30.00 -15.81
C VAL A 469 -23.17 -30.54 -14.39
N VAL A 470 -21.91 -30.50 -13.96
CA VAL A 470 -21.50 -30.79 -12.58
C VAL A 470 -21.31 -29.48 -11.85
N VAL A 471 -21.97 -29.29 -10.70
CA VAL A 471 -21.88 -28.05 -9.91
C VAL A 471 -21.10 -28.29 -8.62
N GLU A 472 -19.99 -27.60 -8.43
CA GLU A 472 -19.32 -27.50 -7.14
C GLU A 472 -19.87 -26.32 -6.34
N CYS A 473 -20.39 -26.57 -5.14
CA CYS A 473 -20.98 -25.50 -4.31
C CYS A 473 -20.79 -25.73 -2.80
N PRO A 474 -20.96 -24.67 -1.98
CA PRO A 474 -20.86 -24.80 -0.52
C PRO A 474 -21.80 -25.88 0.04
N PRO A 475 -21.34 -26.72 0.99
CA PRO A 475 -22.12 -27.84 1.53
C PRO A 475 -23.55 -27.47 2.00
N PRO A 476 -23.80 -26.33 2.67
CA PRO A 476 -25.15 -25.95 3.10
C PRO A 476 -26.16 -25.75 1.97
N LEU A 477 -25.71 -25.62 0.72
CA LEU A 477 -26.55 -25.40 -0.46
C LEU A 477 -26.71 -26.65 -1.33
N ALA A 478 -25.92 -27.71 -1.10
CA ALA A 478 -25.81 -28.83 -2.04
C ALA A 478 -27.16 -29.48 -2.38
N ALA A 479 -27.99 -29.72 -1.36
CA ALA A 479 -29.31 -30.33 -1.55
C ALA A 479 -30.27 -29.44 -2.37
N LEU A 480 -30.28 -28.12 -2.12
CA LEU A 480 -31.09 -27.18 -2.89
C LEU A 480 -30.59 -27.05 -4.33
N VAL A 481 -29.28 -26.92 -4.54
CA VAL A 481 -28.65 -26.82 -5.86
C VAL A 481 -28.95 -28.05 -6.72
N ALA A 482 -29.05 -29.23 -6.12
CA ALA A 482 -29.42 -30.46 -6.82
C ALA A 482 -30.85 -30.43 -7.40
N THR A 483 -31.72 -29.55 -6.89
CA THR A 483 -33.09 -29.38 -7.42
C THR A 483 -33.17 -28.35 -8.55
N CYS A 484 -32.08 -27.63 -8.84
CA CYS A 484 -32.08 -26.56 -9.81
C CYS A 484 -32.11 -27.09 -11.26
N PRO A 485 -32.98 -26.56 -12.13
CA PRO A 485 -33.00 -26.93 -13.55
C PRO A 485 -31.63 -26.75 -14.22
N GLY A 486 -31.23 -27.77 -14.99
CA GLY A 486 -29.96 -27.78 -15.71
C GLY A 486 -28.76 -28.31 -14.91
N VAL A 487 -28.94 -28.71 -13.66
CA VAL A 487 -27.89 -29.35 -12.84
C VAL A 487 -28.04 -30.86 -12.92
N ASP A 488 -27.01 -31.58 -13.38
CA ASP A 488 -27.02 -33.05 -13.45
C ASP A 488 -26.41 -33.69 -12.19
N ARG A 489 -25.38 -33.06 -11.61
CA ARG A 489 -24.69 -33.54 -10.43
C ARG A 489 -24.21 -32.38 -9.56
N VAL A 490 -24.28 -32.55 -8.25
CA VAL A 490 -23.72 -31.61 -7.27
C VAL A 490 -22.55 -32.24 -6.53
N VAL A 491 -21.52 -31.44 -6.27
CA VAL A 491 -20.33 -31.82 -5.51
C VAL A 491 -20.13 -30.75 -4.41
N PRO A 492 -20.20 -31.11 -3.12
CA PRO A 492 -19.89 -30.17 -2.06
C PRO A 492 -18.42 -29.73 -2.13
N THR A 493 -18.16 -28.43 -1.97
CA THR A 493 -16.79 -27.89 -1.94
C THR A 493 -15.95 -28.60 -0.88
N GLY A 494 -14.71 -28.93 -1.22
CA GLY A 494 -13.78 -29.68 -0.36
C GLY A 494 -13.91 -31.20 -0.45
N THR A 495 -14.78 -31.71 -1.32
CA THR A 495 -14.85 -33.14 -1.67
C THR A 495 -14.18 -33.40 -3.03
N PRO A 496 -13.73 -34.64 -3.31
CA PRO A 496 -13.10 -34.97 -4.59
C PRO A 496 -14.03 -34.69 -5.78
N LEU A 497 -13.54 -33.91 -6.74
CA LEU A 497 -14.25 -33.62 -7.98
C LEU A 497 -14.25 -34.85 -8.91
N PRO A 498 -15.37 -35.14 -9.60
CA PRO A 498 -15.37 -36.14 -10.67
C PRO A 498 -14.58 -35.62 -11.88
N PRO A 499 -14.22 -36.50 -12.84
CA PRO A 499 -13.63 -36.06 -14.11
C PRO A 499 -14.56 -35.07 -14.84
N PHE A 500 -13.97 -34.04 -15.44
CA PHE A 500 -14.65 -33.05 -16.27
C PHE A 500 -13.72 -32.60 -17.40
N ASP A 501 -14.29 -32.11 -18.51
CA ASP A 501 -13.56 -31.71 -19.71
C ASP A 501 -13.24 -30.21 -19.76
N THR A 502 -14.10 -29.39 -19.14
CA THR A 502 -13.95 -27.93 -19.08
C THR A 502 -14.58 -27.39 -17.79
N HIS A 503 -14.24 -26.16 -17.41
CA HIS A 503 -14.75 -25.53 -16.19
C HIS A 503 -15.11 -24.06 -16.37
N ILE A 504 -16.00 -23.55 -15.52
CA ILE A 504 -16.37 -22.14 -15.48
C ILE A 504 -16.83 -21.69 -14.09
N SER A 505 -16.48 -20.46 -13.73
CA SER A 505 -17.07 -19.80 -12.57
C SER A 505 -18.53 -19.48 -12.84
N LEU A 506 -19.39 -19.72 -11.84
CA LEU A 506 -20.81 -19.40 -11.90
C LEU A 506 -21.06 -17.91 -12.25
N LEU A 507 -20.21 -17.00 -11.77
CA LEU A 507 -20.35 -15.55 -11.99
C LEU A 507 -19.84 -15.09 -13.36
N SER A 508 -19.18 -15.97 -14.11
CA SER A 508 -18.74 -15.71 -15.47
C SER A 508 -19.76 -16.16 -16.53
N ILE A 509 -20.70 -17.03 -16.18
CA ILE A 509 -21.69 -17.56 -17.13
C ILE A 509 -22.54 -16.45 -17.77
N PRO A 510 -23.09 -15.47 -17.03
CA PRO A 510 -23.97 -14.45 -17.61
C PRO A 510 -23.34 -13.70 -18.80
N GLY A 511 -22.05 -13.37 -18.69
CA GLY A 511 -21.30 -12.69 -19.74
C GLY A 511 -21.07 -13.54 -21.00
N LEU A 512 -20.94 -14.85 -20.85
CA LEU A 512 -20.71 -15.79 -21.96
C LEU A 512 -22.00 -16.15 -22.69
N VAL A 513 -23.11 -16.28 -21.96
CA VAL A 513 -24.41 -16.61 -22.58
C VAL A 513 -25.13 -15.38 -23.13
N GLY A 514 -24.80 -14.19 -22.62
CA GLY A 514 -25.37 -12.92 -23.09
C GLY A 514 -26.87 -12.75 -22.80
N VAL A 515 -27.45 -13.58 -21.93
CA VAL A 515 -28.87 -13.53 -21.59
C VAL A 515 -29.08 -12.58 -20.39
N PRO A 516 -29.75 -11.44 -20.59
CA PRO A 516 -29.96 -10.46 -19.53
C PRO A 516 -30.97 -10.97 -18.50
N PRO A 517 -30.99 -10.38 -17.28
CA PRO A 517 -31.86 -10.81 -16.19
C PRO A 517 -33.35 -10.78 -16.52
N ALA A 518 -33.75 -9.77 -17.30
CA ALA A 518 -35.14 -9.56 -17.70
C ALA A 518 -35.71 -10.71 -18.54
N ALA A 519 -34.86 -11.51 -19.20
CA ALA A 519 -35.27 -12.70 -19.94
C ALA A 519 -35.53 -13.92 -19.03
N GLN A 520 -35.30 -13.81 -17.72
CA GLN A 520 -35.51 -14.84 -16.71
C GLN A 520 -34.92 -16.23 -17.11
N PRO A 521 -33.57 -16.37 -17.15
CA PRO A 521 -32.88 -17.62 -17.53
C PRO A 521 -33.40 -18.90 -16.88
N ALA A 522 -33.89 -18.80 -15.65
CA ALA A 522 -34.78 -19.75 -15.02
C ALA A 522 -35.85 -18.97 -14.23
N PRO A 523 -37.13 -18.98 -14.66
CA PRO A 523 -38.19 -18.29 -13.92
C PRO A 523 -38.39 -18.97 -12.56
N ALA A 524 -38.63 -18.16 -11.52
CA ALA A 524 -38.91 -18.69 -10.19
C ALA A 524 -40.29 -19.41 -10.16
N PRO A 525 -40.47 -20.49 -9.38
CA PRO A 525 -39.45 -21.09 -8.52
C PRO A 525 -38.48 -22.01 -9.27
N TYR A 526 -37.18 -21.81 -9.05
CA TYR A 526 -36.12 -22.70 -9.57
C TYR A 526 -35.42 -23.53 -8.49
N PHE A 527 -35.86 -23.40 -7.23
CA PHE A 527 -35.56 -24.35 -6.16
C PHE A 527 -36.83 -25.02 -5.66
N ARG A 528 -36.69 -26.26 -5.17
CA ARG A 528 -37.77 -27.00 -4.52
C ARG A 528 -37.31 -27.46 -3.13
N PRO A 529 -37.88 -26.93 -2.04
CA PRO A 529 -37.57 -27.44 -0.71
C PRO A 529 -38.14 -28.86 -0.54
N PRO A 530 -37.53 -29.70 0.31
CA PRO A 530 -38.05 -31.03 0.61
C PRO A 530 -39.51 -30.98 1.12
N PRO A 531 -40.46 -31.73 0.52
CA PRO A 531 -41.88 -31.64 0.87
C PRO A 531 -42.21 -32.00 2.33
N ASP A 532 -41.47 -32.95 2.89
CA ASP A 532 -41.55 -33.39 4.29
C ASP A 532 -41.19 -32.25 5.26
N ARG A 533 -40.12 -31.50 4.97
CA ARG A 533 -39.74 -30.32 5.76
C ARG A 533 -40.75 -29.21 5.64
N VAL A 534 -41.31 -28.98 4.45
CA VAL A 534 -42.38 -28.00 4.25
C VAL A 534 -43.62 -28.36 5.06
N ALA A 535 -44.03 -29.64 5.07
CA ALA A 535 -45.16 -30.11 5.87
C ALA A 535 -44.92 -29.89 7.37
N HIS A 536 -43.73 -30.29 7.87
CA HIS A 536 -43.35 -30.08 9.26
C HIS A 536 -43.46 -28.61 9.70
N TRP A 537 -42.84 -27.70 8.95
CA TRP A 537 -42.88 -26.27 9.27
C TRP A 537 -44.26 -25.65 9.08
N ARG A 538 -45.05 -26.16 8.14
CA ARG A 538 -46.43 -25.71 7.94
C ARG A 538 -47.29 -26.04 9.16
N ASP A 539 -47.22 -27.28 9.65
CA ASP A 539 -48.00 -27.71 10.81
C ASP A 539 -47.67 -26.86 12.04
N GLU A 540 -46.39 -26.58 12.23
CA GLU A 540 -45.93 -25.76 13.34
C GLU A 540 -46.34 -24.29 13.21
N LEU A 541 -46.12 -23.69 12.04
CA LEU A 541 -46.38 -22.27 11.83
C LEU A 541 -47.86 -21.98 11.60
N ASN A 542 -48.70 -22.98 11.31
CA ASN A 542 -50.15 -22.83 11.28
C ASN A 542 -50.74 -22.55 12.66
N ALA A 543 -50.08 -23.00 13.74
CA ALA A 543 -50.46 -22.63 15.10
C ALA A 543 -50.17 -21.15 15.43
N VAL A 544 -49.38 -20.48 14.58
CA VAL A 544 -48.99 -19.08 14.75
C VAL A 544 -49.98 -18.19 13.99
N ALA A 545 -50.92 -17.59 14.73
CA ALA A 545 -51.91 -16.67 14.17
C ALA A 545 -51.29 -15.37 13.63
N GLY A 546 -51.95 -14.78 12.63
CA GLY A 546 -51.59 -13.50 12.04
C GLY A 546 -50.87 -13.59 10.68
N PHE A 547 -50.45 -12.44 10.20
CA PHE A 547 -49.62 -12.29 9.00
C PHE A 547 -48.16 -12.52 9.37
N ARG A 548 -47.60 -13.66 8.94
CA ARG A 548 -46.30 -14.18 9.37
C ARG A 548 -45.19 -13.57 8.51
N VAL A 549 -44.39 -12.71 9.11
CA VAL A 549 -43.28 -12.00 8.47
C VAL A 549 -41.95 -12.57 8.95
N GLY A 550 -41.21 -13.20 8.05
CA GLY A 550 -39.81 -13.58 8.30
C GLY A 550 -38.92 -12.35 8.35
N ILE A 551 -37.97 -12.29 9.29
CA ILE A 551 -37.02 -11.17 9.40
C ILE A 551 -35.56 -11.64 9.49
N ALA A 552 -34.66 -10.88 8.86
CA ALA A 552 -33.21 -11.00 9.03
C ALA A 552 -32.53 -9.65 8.77
N TRP A 553 -31.71 -9.20 9.69
CA TRP A 553 -31.29 -7.79 9.78
C TRP A 553 -29.78 -7.58 9.61
N GLN A 554 -29.01 -8.66 9.62
CA GLN A 554 -27.56 -8.60 9.60
C GLN A 554 -26.96 -9.75 8.79
N GLY A 555 -25.93 -9.45 7.99
CA GLY A 555 -25.11 -10.46 7.33
C GLY A 555 -23.88 -10.85 8.16
N SER A 556 -22.92 -11.54 7.56
CA SER A 556 -21.68 -11.89 8.24
C SER A 556 -20.75 -10.69 8.37
N LYS A 557 -20.17 -10.50 9.57
CA LYS A 557 -19.15 -9.46 9.83
C LYS A 557 -17.85 -9.67 9.02
N SER A 558 -17.62 -10.87 8.50
CA SER A 558 -16.50 -11.16 7.60
C SER A 558 -16.63 -10.47 6.23
N HIS A 559 -17.85 -10.06 5.85
CA HIS A 559 -18.11 -9.35 4.61
C HIS A 559 -17.74 -7.86 4.74
N ARG A 560 -16.84 -7.38 3.88
CA ARG A 560 -16.24 -6.02 3.95
C ARG A 560 -17.26 -4.87 3.93
N GLY A 561 -18.43 -5.06 3.31
CA GLY A 561 -19.52 -4.08 3.23
C GLY A 561 -20.65 -4.28 4.24
N ASP A 562 -20.56 -5.27 5.14
CA ASP A 562 -21.72 -5.68 5.96
C ASP A 562 -22.27 -4.55 6.83
N ARG A 563 -21.38 -3.77 7.44
CA ARG A 563 -21.75 -2.63 8.29
C ARG A 563 -22.66 -1.61 7.58
N GLN A 564 -22.54 -1.46 6.26
CA GLN A 564 -23.35 -0.50 5.51
C GLN A 564 -24.77 -1.00 5.25
N ARG A 565 -24.95 -2.31 5.09
CA ARG A 565 -26.25 -2.94 4.78
C ARG A 565 -26.98 -3.48 6.00
N SER A 566 -26.29 -3.68 7.12
CA SER A 566 -26.87 -4.21 8.36
C SER A 566 -27.67 -3.15 9.10
N VAL A 567 -28.79 -3.56 9.68
CA VAL A 567 -29.76 -2.70 10.36
C VAL A 567 -29.96 -3.22 11.79
N PRO A 568 -30.12 -2.35 12.79
CA PRO A 568 -30.46 -2.79 14.14
C PRO A 568 -31.80 -3.54 14.18
N LEU A 569 -31.89 -4.62 14.99
CA LEU A 569 -33.13 -5.39 15.17
C LEU A 569 -34.31 -4.52 15.60
N THR A 570 -34.06 -3.43 16.33
CA THR A 570 -35.10 -2.50 16.80
C THR A 570 -35.99 -1.99 15.66
N ARG A 571 -35.42 -1.71 14.48
CA ARG A 571 -36.19 -1.24 13.31
C ARG A 571 -37.07 -2.33 12.70
N PHE A 572 -36.61 -3.58 12.72
CA PHE A 572 -37.45 -4.71 12.33
C PHE A 572 -38.55 -4.97 13.34
N ALA A 573 -38.26 -4.83 14.64
CA ALA A 573 -39.24 -5.00 15.70
C ALA A 573 -40.39 -3.98 15.61
N ASP A 574 -40.14 -2.76 15.11
CA ASP A 574 -41.17 -1.75 14.87
C ASP A 574 -42.28 -2.24 13.90
N LEU A 575 -41.97 -3.19 13.01
CA LEU A 575 -42.96 -3.80 12.12
C LEU A 575 -44.00 -4.66 12.86
N ALA A 576 -43.68 -5.15 14.06
CA ALA A 576 -44.66 -5.84 14.91
C ALA A 576 -45.78 -4.92 15.41
N GLY A 577 -45.58 -3.59 15.32
CA GLY A 577 -46.61 -2.60 15.65
C GLY A 577 -47.77 -2.54 14.65
N VAL A 578 -47.64 -3.17 13.48
CA VAL A 578 -48.75 -3.28 12.52
C VAL A 578 -49.75 -4.34 13.02
N PRO A 579 -51.03 -4.00 13.24
CA PRO A 579 -52.01 -4.93 13.78
C PRO A 579 -52.10 -6.24 12.97
N GLY A 580 -52.03 -7.38 13.67
CA GLY A 580 -52.12 -8.70 13.05
C GLY A 580 -50.80 -9.24 12.49
N VAL A 581 -49.69 -8.50 12.54
CA VAL A 581 -48.36 -9.00 12.15
C VAL A 581 -47.75 -9.86 13.24
N ARG A 582 -47.15 -10.98 12.84
CA ARG A 582 -46.25 -11.78 13.68
C ARG A 582 -44.89 -11.88 13.04
N LEU A 583 -43.85 -11.48 13.78
CA LEU A 583 -42.46 -11.58 13.32
C LEU A 583 -41.85 -12.94 13.67
N CYS A 584 -41.16 -13.53 12.70
CA CYS A 584 -40.40 -14.77 12.83
C CYS A 584 -38.94 -14.50 12.43
N SER A 585 -38.00 -14.60 13.37
CA SER A 585 -36.57 -14.41 13.08
C SER A 585 -36.00 -15.60 12.31
N LEU A 586 -35.34 -15.30 11.20
CA LEU A 586 -34.49 -16.22 10.43
C LEU A 586 -32.99 -15.87 10.56
N GLN A 587 -32.65 -14.93 11.44
CA GLN A 587 -31.28 -14.49 11.67
C GLN A 587 -30.41 -15.63 12.19
N LYS A 588 -29.18 -15.74 11.66
CA LYS A 588 -28.20 -16.74 12.08
C LYS A 588 -26.83 -16.11 12.28
N GLY A 589 -26.10 -16.59 13.28
CA GLY A 589 -24.74 -16.15 13.56
C GLY A 589 -24.71 -14.69 14.02
N ASP A 590 -23.99 -13.85 13.28
CA ASP A 590 -23.85 -12.43 13.60
C ASP A 590 -25.20 -11.72 13.72
N GLY A 591 -25.39 -10.97 14.80
CA GLY A 591 -26.61 -10.20 15.06
C GLY A 591 -27.69 -10.96 15.81
N ALA A 592 -27.62 -12.29 15.91
CA ALA A 592 -28.58 -13.10 16.66
C ALA A 592 -28.58 -12.77 18.17
N ASP A 593 -27.46 -12.28 18.70
CA ASP A 593 -27.31 -11.75 20.06
C ASP A 593 -28.27 -10.59 20.38
N GLN A 594 -28.76 -9.88 19.37
CA GLN A 594 -29.74 -8.80 19.56
C GLN A 594 -31.12 -9.33 20.02
N LEU A 595 -31.46 -10.60 19.76
CA LEU A 595 -32.73 -11.20 20.20
C LEU A 595 -32.80 -11.36 21.73
N THR A 596 -31.66 -11.55 22.39
CA THR A 596 -31.59 -11.70 23.85
C THR A 596 -31.28 -10.38 24.54
N ALA A 597 -30.60 -9.45 23.86
CA ALA A 597 -30.17 -8.17 24.42
C ALA A 597 -31.22 -7.05 24.33
N ALA A 598 -32.25 -7.16 23.47
CA ALA A 598 -33.16 -6.05 23.16
C ALA A 598 -34.58 -6.26 23.74
N PRO A 599 -35.15 -5.30 24.52
CA PRO A 599 -36.54 -5.34 24.97
C PRO A 599 -37.60 -5.51 23.85
N PRO A 600 -37.43 -4.94 22.64
CA PRO A 600 -38.37 -5.13 21.52
C PRO A 600 -38.40 -6.54 20.93
N ALA A 601 -37.52 -7.46 21.35
CA ALA A 601 -37.54 -8.85 20.88
C ALA A 601 -38.64 -9.70 21.53
N ALA A 602 -39.29 -9.18 22.58
CA ALA A 602 -40.39 -9.87 23.26
C ALA A 602 -41.55 -10.15 22.30
N GLY A 603 -41.73 -11.42 21.92
CA GLY A 603 -42.80 -11.87 21.03
C GLY A 603 -42.37 -12.21 19.60
N ILE A 604 -41.10 -11.98 19.23
CA ILE A 604 -40.51 -12.48 17.98
C ILE A 604 -40.26 -13.99 18.13
N LEU A 605 -40.76 -14.78 17.18
CA LEU A 605 -40.52 -16.22 17.16
C LEU A 605 -39.14 -16.52 16.57
N ASP A 606 -38.19 -17.02 17.37
CA ASP A 606 -36.86 -17.37 16.87
C ASP A 606 -36.83 -18.74 16.17
N LEU A 607 -36.77 -18.71 14.84
CA LEU A 607 -36.60 -19.88 13.97
C LEU A 607 -35.14 -20.04 13.51
N GLY A 608 -34.28 -19.04 13.74
CA GLY A 608 -32.89 -19.03 13.29
C GLY A 608 -32.09 -20.17 13.91
N ALA A 609 -32.20 -20.33 15.24
CA ALA A 609 -31.56 -21.42 15.98
C ALA A 609 -32.05 -22.81 15.54
N ARG A 610 -33.31 -22.90 15.11
CA ARG A 610 -33.99 -24.17 14.80
C ARG A 610 -33.84 -24.62 13.37
N THR A 611 -33.39 -23.73 12.49
CA THR A 611 -33.05 -24.03 11.09
C THR A 611 -31.53 -24.13 10.88
N ALA A 612 -30.74 -24.25 11.94
CA ALA A 612 -29.27 -24.21 11.88
C ALA A 612 -28.64 -25.36 11.05
N ALA A 613 -29.35 -26.47 10.88
CA ALA A 613 -28.85 -27.68 10.22
C ALA A 613 -28.64 -27.53 8.68
N GLY A 614 -29.32 -26.61 8.01
CA GLY A 614 -29.14 -26.42 6.55
C GLY A 614 -30.07 -25.37 5.94
N MET A 615 -29.85 -25.06 4.65
CA MET A 615 -30.69 -24.11 3.91
C MET A 615 -32.03 -24.70 3.46
N GLU A 616 -32.19 -26.02 3.50
CA GLU A 616 -33.45 -26.71 3.18
C GLU A 616 -34.56 -26.35 4.17
N ASP A 617 -34.27 -26.31 5.47
CA ASP A 617 -35.24 -25.87 6.49
C ASP A 617 -35.60 -24.40 6.31
N VAL A 618 -34.62 -23.56 5.98
CA VAL A 618 -34.88 -22.15 5.70
C VAL A 618 -35.80 -22.00 4.49
N ALA A 619 -35.54 -22.75 3.41
CA ALA A 619 -36.38 -22.75 2.22
C ALA A 619 -37.80 -23.26 2.52
N ALA A 620 -37.92 -24.28 3.38
CA ALA A 620 -39.20 -24.80 3.83
C ALA A 620 -39.97 -23.76 4.65
N VAL A 621 -39.34 -23.12 5.64
CA VAL A 621 -39.94 -22.03 6.42
C VAL A 621 -40.39 -20.88 5.52
N LEU A 622 -39.54 -20.40 4.62
CA LEU A 622 -39.88 -19.32 3.67
C LEU A 622 -41.10 -19.67 2.79
N SER A 623 -41.34 -20.95 2.53
CA SER A 623 -42.50 -21.42 1.76
C SER A 623 -43.81 -21.38 2.55
N THR A 624 -43.74 -21.23 3.87
CA THR A 624 -44.90 -21.14 4.78
C THR A 624 -45.20 -19.71 5.25
N LEU A 625 -44.22 -18.81 5.14
CA LEU A 625 -44.37 -17.40 5.50
C LEU A 625 -45.15 -16.62 4.43
N ASP A 626 -45.76 -15.53 4.87
CA ASP A 626 -46.52 -14.61 4.02
C ASP A 626 -45.59 -13.61 3.32
N LEU A 627 -44.56 -13.16 4.03
CA LEU A 627 -43.57 -12.19 3.56
C LEU A 627 -42.22 -12.44 4.23
N LEU A 628 -41.13 -12.24 3.51
CA LEU A 628 -39.79 -12.03 4.08
C LEU A 628 -39.44 -10.55 4.02
N VAL A 629 -39.05 -9.94 5.14
CA VAL A 629 -38.38 -8.62 5.15
C VAL A 629 -36.94 -8.85 5.57
N THR A 630 -35.97 -8.45 4.76
CA THR A 630 -34.55 -8.74 5.03
C THR A 630 -33.64 -7.63 4.54
N VAL A 631 -32.39 -7.61 4.99
CA VAL A 631 -31.32 -6.85 4.35
C VAL A 631 -30.70 -7.66 3.20
N ASP A 632 -29.81 -7.04 2.42
CA ASP A 632 -29.11 -7.67 1.30
C ASP A 632 -28.25 -8.89 1.74
N THR A 633 -28.87 -10.08 1.80
CA THR A 633 -28.29 -11.34 2.28
C THR A 633 -28.71 -12.53 1.40
N ALA A 634 -28.12 -13.70 1.66
CA ALA A 634 -28.50 -14.95 1.00
C ALA A 634 -30.00 -15.28 1.12
N LEU A 635 -30.69 -14.81 2.16
CA LEU A 635 -32.12 -15.04 2.35
C LEU A 635 -32.96 -14.30 1.29
N ALA A 636 -32.54 -13.10 0.87
CA ALA A 636 -33.21 -12.35 -0.19
C ALA A 636 -33.20 -13.17 -1.49
N HIS A 637 -32.03 -13.71 -1.85
CA HIS A 637 -31.86 -14.54 -3.04
C HIS A 637 -32.63 -15.86 -2.94
N LEU A 638 -32.63 -16.53 -1.78
CA LEU A 638 -33.37 -17.77 -1.58
C LEU A 638 -34.88 -17.56 -1.70
N ALA A 639 -35.45 -16.54 -1.05
CA ALA A 639 -36.88 -16.25 -1.14
C ALA A 639 -37.29 -15.88 -2.57
N GLY A 640 -36.50 -15.05 -3.25
CA GLY A 640 -36.73 -14.72 -4.66
C GLY A 640 -36.64 -15.93 -5.57
N ALA A 641 -35.68 -16.83 -5.34
CA ALA A 641 -35.52 -18.08 -6.10
C ALA A 641 -36.67 -19.08 -5.90
N LEU A 642 -37.34 -19.02 -4.75
CA LEU A 642 -38.55 -19.77 -4.42
C LEU A 642 -39.85 -19.07 -4.90
N GLY A 643 -39.74 -17.88 -5.51
CA GLY A 643 -40.89 -17.09 -5.95
C GLY A 643 -41.75 -16.57 -4.79
N ARG A 644 -41.18 -16.45 -3.58
CA ARG A 644 -41.89 -15.96 -2.39
C ARG A 644 -41.88 -14.44 -2.33
N PRO A 645 -42.92 -13.78 -1.78
CA PRO A 645 -42.90 -12.35 -1.53
C PRO A 645 -41.72 -11.97 -0.61
N VAL A 646 -40.90 -11.01 -1.04
CA VAL A 646 -39.74 -10.57 -0.28
C VAL A 646 -39.48 -9.08 -0.44
N TRP A 647 -39.25 -8.40 0.67
CA TRP A 647 -38.85 -7.00 0.73
C TRP A 647 -37.42 -6.90 1.22
N VAL A 648 -36.61 -6.14 0.49
CA VAL A 648 -35.19 -5.96 0.81
C VAL A 648 -34.92 -4.51 1.20
N ALA A 649 -34.45 -4.31 2.43
CA ALA A 649 -33.87 -3.05 2.88
C ALA A 649 -32.46 -2.92 2.31
N LEU A 650 -32.25 -1.88 1.51
CA LEU A 650 -31.00 -1.61 0.81
C LEU A 650 -30.34 -0.33 1.32
N PRO A 651 -29.01 -0.34 1.50
CA PRO A 651 -28.29 0.87 1.84
C PRO A 651 -28.32 1.87 0.68
N PHE A 652 -27.94 3.12 0.97
CA PHE A 652 -27.86 4.18 -0.05
C PHE A 652 -27.00 3.76 -1.26
N ALA A 653 -25.83 3.18 -0.99
CA ALA A 653 -24.96 2.57 -2.00
C ALA A 653 -25.14 1.04 -2.00
N ALA A 654 -26.20 0.57 -2.65
CA ALA A 654 -26.53 -0.85 -2.75
C ALA A 654 -25.60 -1.63 -3.72
N ASP A 655 -25.52 -2.95 -3.55
CA ASP A 655 -24.83 -3.83 -4.49
C ASP A 655 -25.40 -3.71 -5.90
N TRP A 656 -24.55 -3.84 -6.90
CA TRP A 656 -24.87 -3.64 -8.31
C TRP A 656 -26.01 -4.55 -8.80
N ARG A 657 -26.19 -5.73 -8.18
CA ARG A 657 -27.26 -6.68 -8.53
C ARG A 657 -28.65 -6.06 -8.38
N TRP A 658 -28.81 -5.12 -7.47
CA TRP A 658 -30.10 -4.49 -7.23
C TRP A 658 -30.43 -3.39 -8.23
N LEU A 659 -29.51 -3.05 -9.14
CA LEU A 659 -29.61 -1.91 -10.03
C LEU A 659 -29.87 -0.59 -9.27
N ARG A 660 -30.09 0.50 -10.01
CA ARG A 660 -30.31 1.84 -9.45
C ARG A 660 -31.69 2.38 -9.77
N HIS A 661 -32.15 3.30 -8.91
CA HIS A 661 -33.35 4.12 -9.10
C HIS A 661 -34.64 3.37 -9.39
N ARG A 662 -34.78 2.18 -8.78
CA ARG A 662 -35.97 1.34 -8.95
C ARG A 662 -36.36 0.60 -7.67
N PRO A 663 -37.68 0.43 -7.42
CA PRO A 663 -38.23 -0.27 -6.27
C PRO A 663 -38.41 -1.78 -6.51
N ASP A 664 -38.04 -2.29 -7.67
CA ASP A 664 -38.18 -3.68 -8.10
C ASP A 664 -36.84 -4.23 -8.64
N THR A 665 -36.82 -5.50 -9.01
CA THR A 665 -35.63 -6.14 -9.59
C THR A 665 -35.99 -7.09 -10.74
N PRO A 666 -35.28 -7.05 -11.88
CA PRO A 666 -35.52 -7.98 -12.97
C PRO A 666 -35.08 -9.41 -12.63
N TRP A 667 -34.33 -9.59 -11.54
CA TRP A 667 -33.87 -10.89 -11.09
C TRP A 667 -34.97 -11.70 -10.41
N TYR A 668 -35.92 -11.04 -9.73
CA TYR A 668 -36.94 -11.68 -8.90
C TYR A 668 -38.27 -10.91 -8.97
N PRO A 669 -39.24 -11.35 -9.80
CA PRO A 669 -40.52 -10.66 -9.94
C PRO A 669 -41.33 -10.53 -8.63
N SER A 670 -41.11 -11.42 -7.66
CA SER A 670 -41.78 -11.41 -6.35
C SER A 670 -41.15 -10.44 -5.33
N MET A 671 -40.09 -9.72 -5.71
CA MET A 671 -39.29 -8.93 -4.80
C MET A 671 -39.55 -7.42 -4.92
N ARG A 672 -39.58 -6.75 -3.77
CA ARG A 672 -39.61 -5.29 -3.66
C ARG A 672 -38.38 -4.78 -2.93
N LEU A 673 -37.88 -3.63 -3.34
CA LEU A 673 -36.66 -3.00 -2.84
C LEU A 673 -37.00 -1.66 -2.18
N PHE A 674 -36.46 -1.43 -1.00
CA PHE A 674 -36.58 -0.17 -0.26
C PHE A 674 -35.18 0.35 0.02
N ARG A 675 -34.87 1.54 -0.50
CA ARG A 675 -33.52 2.09 -0.46
C ARG A 675 -33.47 3.27 0.48
N GLN A 676 -32.38 3.38 1.22
CA GLN A 676 -32.11 4.59 1.97
C GLN A 676 -32.11 5.83 1.05
N PRO A 677 -32.82 6.91 1.42
CA PRO A 677 -32.73 8.17 0.68
C PRO A 677 -31.41 8.90 0.96
N ALA A 678 -30.77 8.64 2.10
CA ALA A 678 -29.47 9.16 2.49
C ALA A 678 -28.71 8.12 3.33
N VAL A 679 -27.37 8.18 3.33
CA VAL A 679 -26.53 7.25 4.09
C VAL A 679 -26.96 7.22 5.56
N GLY A 680 -27.36 6.04 6.04
CA GLY A 680 -27.74 5.82 7.44
C GLY A 680 -29.21 6.09 7.78
N ASP A 681 -30.00 6.66 6.85
CA ASP A 681 -31.43 6.87 7.05
C ASP A 681 -32.23 5.58 6.84
N TRP A 682 -32.16 4.71 7.85
CA TRP A 682 -33.01 3.51 7.92
C TRP A 682 -34.43 3.83 8.42
N ASP A 683 -34.64 4.97 9.05
CA ASP A 683 -35.94 5.33 9.63
C ASP A 683 -36.97 5.55 8.53
N THR A 684 -36.60 6.31 7.48
CA THR A 684 -37.45 6.49 6.30
C THR A 684 -37.77 5.16 5.61
N VAL A 685 -36.79 4.25 5.52
CA VAL A 685 -36.96 2.92 4.90
C VAL A 685 -38.01 2.09 5.65
N PHE A 686 -37.88 1.98 6.97
CA PHE A 686 -38.77 1.14 7.77
C PHE A 686 -40.16 1.76 7.96
N GLU A 687 -40.28 3.09 7.95
CA GLU A 687 -41.60 3.75 7.92
C GLU A 687 -42.36 3.44 6.62
N GLN A 688 -41.68 3.48 5.47
CA GLN A 688 -42.27 3.06 4.20
C GLN A 688 -42.70 1.59 4.23
N MET A 689 -41.84 0.69 4.71
CA MET A 689 -42.18 -0.72 4.86
C MET A 689 -43.38 -0.92 5.79
N ARG A 690 -43.47 -0.19 6.90
CA ARG A 690 -44.58 -0.30 7.86
C ARG A 690 -45.92 0.07 7.24
N VAL A 691 -45.97 1.18 6.49
CA VAL A 691 -47.19 1.63 5.78
C VAL A 691 -47.64 0.61 4.74
N GLU A 692 -46.70 0.08 3.98
CA GLU A 692 -47.02 -0.94 2.98
C GLU A 692 -47.40 -2.27 3.59
N LEU A 693 -46.83 -2.62 4.74
CA LEU A 693 -47.14 -3.86 5.46
C LEU A 693 -48.58 -3.82 5.97
N ASP A 694 -49.04 -2.70 6.52
CA ASP A 694 -50.45 -2.52 6.91
C ASP A 694 -51.39 -2.74 5.70
N THR A 695 -51.01 -2.24 4.53
CA THR A 695 -51.76 -2.47 3.28
C THR A 695 -51.78 -3.95 2.90
N ALA A 696 -50.64 -4.64 2.96
CA ALA A 696 -50.53 -6.07 2.62
C ALA A 696 -51.32 -6.96 3.60
N VAL A 697 -51.31 -6.64 4.89
CA VAL A 697 -52.07 -7.35 5.93
C VAL A 697 -53.57 -7.20 5.68
N ARG A 698 -54.05 -5.98 5.42
CA ARG A 698 -55.46 -5.72 5.11
C ARG A 698 -55.92 -6.44 3.84
N ALA A 699 -55.06 -6.51 2.83
CA ALA A 699 -55.36 -7.20 1.56
C ALA A 699 -55.52 -8.72 1.72
N LYS A 700 -54.86 -9.34 2.71
CA LYS A 700 -55.02 -10.78 3.01
C LYS A 700 -56.38 -11.12 3.61
N GLY A 701 -57.06 -10.15 4.23
CA GLY A 701 -58.32 -10.34 4.96
C GLY A 701 -58.13 -11.05 6.32
N PRO A 702 -59.17 -11.06 7.18
CA PRO A 702 -59.13 -11.87 8.40
C PRO A 702 -59.00 -13.36 8.04
N PRO A 703 -58.34 -14.19 8.88
CA PRO A 703 -58.35 -15.63 8.68
C PRO A 703 -59.81 -16.10 8.63
N SER A 704 -60.18 -16.86 7.59
CA SER A 704 -61.52 -17.41 7.45
C SER A 704 -61.87 -18.25 8.68
N GLU A 705 -62.82 -17.80 9.49
CA GLU A 705 -63.47 -18.63 10.49
C GLU A 705 -64.38 -19.62 9.77
N ASP A 706 -63.86 -20.77 9.32
CA ASP A 706 -64.71 -21.95 9.18
C ASP A 706 -63.92 -23.27 9.06
N HIS A 707 -63.99 -24.10 10.10
CA HIS A 707 -64.67 -25.40 10.09
C HIS A 707 -64.41 -26.11 11.42
N SER A 708 -65.27 -25.80 12.41
CA SER A 708 -65.52 -26.77 13.48
C SER A 708 -66.18 -27.99 12.84
N PRO A 709 -65.67 -29.22 13.03
CA PRO A 709 -66.38 -30.40 12.55
C PRO A 709 -67.69 -30.48 13.34
N ALA A 710 -68.81 -30.46 12.61
CA ALA A 710 -70.09 -30.84 13.17
C ALA A 710 -69.93 -32.21 13.83
N ARG A 711 -70.18 -32.25 15.14
CA ARG A 711 -70.37 -33.51 15.87
C ARG A 711 -71.72 -34.05 15.43
N ASP A 712 -71.70 -35.08 14.59
CA ASP A 712 -72.88 -35.91 14.38
C ASP A 712 -73.14 -36.73 15.65
N GLY A 713 -74.35 -36.58 16.18
CA GLY A 713 -74.97 -37.45 17.17
C GLY A 713 -76.14 -38.20 16.55
#